data_AF-A0AAU7AWV4-F1
#
_entry.id   AF-A0AAU7AWV4-F1
#
_cell.length_a   1.000
_cell.length_b   1.000
_cell.length_c   1.000
_cell.angle_alpha   90.00
_cell.angle_beta   90.00
_cell.angle_gamma   90.00
#
_symmetry.space_group_name_H-M   'P 1'
#
loop_
_entity.id
_entity.type
_entity.pdbx_description
1 polymer ?
#
loop_
_entity_poly.entity_id
_entity_poly.type
_entity_poly.pdbx_seq_one_letter_code
_entity_poly.pdbx_strand_id
1 'polypeptide(L)'
;MPDDQTTIPDPIRAARTSDTGNRGETRALDAFADLDWPGTLTTSAQDLGTDILVAARDRRFHRGEYLGVQCKAGSSNLDEPIRENGQHVGWWVRVEVKHAAYWADNALPHVLVLYDYTTKLCHWAPLTQETIESTGVGRKVRVPAANVVCGEQHDELLAVAATIRPAVPLEGTVWTGATPKGPSDLLRFALVAPRLIAPHPNSGIDPTTPYEVVALLMQARRDQIWSPIKEPNCIPTRAETRDHPEWVWRFVGAVDDWVAGAKDPDFARLRHEAGPAHERSAVTAIIAHRLLSRGDPRAARDVLLSEIEKDGAAPVDHAWLHLHLAQTHQELAALEDARGAAALSVAIGATQRHDVTATAIRGIAAAILFDISPWGEYDIGTTVQFNDTAVAWWRSQTAFYGASALIQTVFDAAVGHNPSARDDDKANNQFFAASIQAGVLGSHGQWRHYSGLLARQQLINAANQPADDLTGTLDLLRRCGDEKALTRATRWIAGAGPADAVTEATRRIDFSQSRSSTILAELNMLKVAGDVADERVAAAAADWLIDALSDPTHLRRLTHRHGYDVHQWVGERLAGILQALPTTGASIAVNAVEAHRDQIQNLAADTWGEVIAAAPRPGWTDGLAARLAVATTDAELPLQVGADYVLQRYDSDRRQALAQRVIGGKLRLLSYIDDLTALTPASLDAIRDAYLTRVRDDLVATHADALSHQVGVSPLSGLVAILSAYDEQAAGWDLVGMALADPLVPRWFKRGAIMGVTRAELDKSTRGLLADAIAEAHKHGNPRLAFNGEPDLTGEVAYANVILRGDQQHAPGQIARLAAGDYRRRMWAAHLASETRDCGSLSILAADATPVVRGEAGRGLVLCILDGHDTRRSRAALTELLKDRGRTSALAVAGVIEEHPQSADLDDIRALLADHASATVRRMVADEA
;
A
#
# COMPACT_ATOMS: atom_id res chain seq x y z
N MET A 1 12.28 14.10 -102.30
CA MET A 1 13.07 14.09 -101.04
C MET A 1 12.66 15.35 -100.30
N PRO A 2 11.96 15.24 -99.16
CA PRO A 2 11.34 16.39 -98.49
C PRO A 2 12.30 17.08 -97.51
N ASP A 3 12.02 18.37 -97.31
CA ASP A 3 12.61 19.33 -96.38
C ASP A 3 12.39 18.95 -94.91
N ASP A 4 13.41 19.23 -94.10
CA ASP A 4 13.35 19.25 -92.64
C ASP A 4 13.37 20.72 -92.18
N GLN A 5 12.25 21.22 -91.66
CA GLN A 5 12.16 22.48 -90.95
C GLN A 5 11.70 22.22 -89.52
N THR A 6 12.65 22.27 -88.59
CA THR A 6 12.44 22.34 -87.15
C THR A 6 11.76 23.65 -86.77
N THR A 7 10.52 23.58 -86.30
CA THR A 7 9.81 24.69 -85.65
C THR A 7 10.28 24.87 -84.21
N ILE A 8 10.90 26.02 -83.91
CA ILE A 8 11.20 26.46 -82.54
C ILE A 8 9.87 26.96 -81.92
N PRO A 9 9.44 26.47 -80.74
CA PRO A 9 8.22 26.95 -80.11
C PRO A 9 8.38 28.39 -79.61
N ASP A 10 7.33 29.20 -79.75
CA ASP A 10 7.28 30.57 -79.24
C ASP A 10 7.45 30.61 -77.71
N PRO A 11 8.18 31.58 -77.15
CA PRO A 11 8.29 31.76 -75.70
C PRO A 11 6.93 32.15 -75.10
N ILE A 12 6.43 31.30 -74.19
CA ILE A 12 5.20 31.53 -73.44
C ILE A 12 5.48 32.52 -72.31
N ARG A 13 4.71 33.63 -72.27
CA ARG A 13 4.79 34.62 -71.19
C ARG A 13 4.16 34.04 -69.92
N ALA A 14 4.99 33.68 -68.94
CA ALA A 14 4.52 33.24 -67.63
C ALA A 14 3.76 34.35 -66.88
N ALA A 15 2.70 33.99 -66.15
CA ALA A 15 1.92 34.93 -65.36
C ALA A 15 2.77 35.49 -64.20
N ARG A 16 2.69 36.80 -63.94
CA ARG A 16 3.47 37.47 -62.88
C ARG A 16 3.14 36.95 -61.46
N THR A 17 1.99 36.31 -61.28
CA THR A 17 1.49 35.76 -60.02
C THR A 17 1.94 34.32 -59.76
N SER A 18 2.33 33.55 -60.79
CA SER A 18 2.79 32.16 -60.60
C SER A 18 4.14 32.09 -59.89
N ASP A 19 4.99 33.09 -60.09
CA ASP A 19 6.32 33.18 -59.45
C ASP A 19 6.23 33.45 -57.94
N THR A 20 5.21 34.20 -57.49
CA THR A 20 4.97 34.49 -56.06
C THR A 20 4.41 33.27 -55.31
N GLY A 21 3.50 32.51 -55.94
CA GLY A 21 2.93 31.27 -55.38
C GLY A 21 3.99 30.18 -55.23
N ASN A 22 4.71 29.86 -56.32
CA ASN A 22 5.78 28.87 -56.33
C ASN A 22 6.88 29.16 -55.29
N ARG A 23 7.17 30.45 -55.06
CA ARG A 23 8.16 30.88 -54.07
C ARG A 23 7.68 30.69 -52.63
N GLY A 24 6.39 30.86 -52.37
CA GLY A 24 5.77 30.54 -51.07
C GLY A 24 5.81 29.04 -50.79
N GLU A 25 5.45 28.22 -51.77
CA GLU A 25 5.50 26.75 -51.68
C GLU A 25 6.92 26.24 -51.44
N THR A 26 7.90 26.73 -52.21
CA THR A 26 9.32 26.34 -52.04
C THR A 26 9.83 26.68 -50.64
N ARG A 27 9.44 27.84 -50.10
CA ARG A 27 9.88 28.28 -48.76
C ARG A 27 9.21 27.51 -47.64
N ALA A 28 7.93 27.21 -47.77
CA ALA A 28 7.25 26.33 -46.82
C ALA A 28 7.88 24.92 -46.83
N LEU A 29 8.23 24.40 -48.01
CA LEU A 29 8.88 23.09 -48.14
C LEU A 29 10.28 23.07 -47.48
N ASP A 30 11.06 24.13 -47.65
CA ASP A 30 12.36 24.36 -46.99
C ASP A 30 12.20 24.43 -45.46
N ALA A 31 11.21 25.19 -44.97
CA ALA A 31 10.95 25.32 -43.53
C ALA A 31 10.50 24.00 -42.88
N PHE A 32 9.72 23.16 -43.57
CA PHE A 32 9.41 21.81 -43.09
C PHE A 32 10.60 20.85 -43.22
N ALA A 33 11.45 21.00 -44.23
CA ALA A 33 12.67 20.21 -44.36
C ALA A 33 13.66 20.48 -43.21
N ASP A 34 13.73 21.72 -42.71
CA ASP A 34 14.50 22.08 -41.51
C ASP A 34 13.98 21.37 -40.23
N LEU A 35 12.73 20.92 -40.22
CA LEU A 35 12.14 20.07 -39.16
C LEU A 35 12.36 18.57 -39.40
N ASP A 36 13.06 18.18 -40.46
CA ASP A 36 13.14 16.79 -40.97
C ASP A 36 11.77 16.23 -41.40
N TRP A 37 10.84 17.08 -41.85
CA TRP A 37 9.52 16.68 -42.33
C TRP A 37 9.50 16.75 -43.86
N PRO A 38 9.74 15.63 -44.58
CA PRO A 38 9.80 15.67 -46.03
C PRO A 38 8.42 16.03 -46.62
N GLY A 39 8.41 17.05 -47.48
CA GLY A 39 7.21 17.50 -48.20
C GLY A 39 7.30 17.21 -49.69
N THR A 40 6.15 16.98 -50.33
CA THR A 40 6.05 16.87 -51.79
C THR A 40 5.00 17.86 -52.28
N LEU A 41 5.33 18.61 -53.34
CA LEU A 41 4.37 19.48 -54.05
C LEU A 41 3.30 18.63 -54.71
N THR A 42 2.04 19.03 -54.59
CA THR A 42 0.93 18.34 -55.25
C THR A 42 0.81 18.82 -56.70
N THR A 43 0.33 17.96 -57.61
CA THR A 43 0.21 18.31 -59.03
C THR A 43 -1.04 19.14 -59.31
N SER A 44 -0.90 20.18 -60.13
CA SER A 44 -1.95 21.14 -60.53
C SER A 44 -3.13 20.56 -61.35
N ALA A 45 -3.21 19.25 -61.53
CA ALA A 45 -4.22 18.60 -62.37
C ALA A 45 -5.64 18.64 -61.76
N GLN A 46 -5.75 18.83 -60.44
CA GLN A 46 -7.00 19.09 -59.72
C GLN A 46 -6.70 20.01 -58.51
N ASP A 47 -6.83 21.33 -58.67
CA ASP A 47 -6.63 22.31 -57.59
C ASP A 47 -7.78 22.21 -56.57
N LEU A 48 -7.56 21.39 -55.54
CA LEU A 48 -8.43 21.21 -54.38
C LEU A 48 -7.98 22.07 -53.18
N GLY A 49 -6.99 22.97 -53.38
CA GLY A 49 -6.44 23.82 -52.31
C GLY A 49 -5.46 23.10 -51.37
N THR A 50 -4.68 22.13 -51.83
CA THR A 50 -3.57 21.55 -51.03
C THR A 50 -2.31 21.66 -51.87
N ASP A 51 -1.35 22.50 -51.47
CA ASP A 51 -0.16 22.77 -52.29
C ASP A 51 1.00 21.82 -51.95
N ILE A 52 1.16 21.48 -50.67
CA ILE A 52 2.19 20.54 -50.19
C ILE A 52 1.53 19.44 -49.36
N LEU A 53 1.98 18.21 -49.56
CA LEU A 53 1.74 17.10 -48.64
C LEU A 53 3.01 16.86 -47.84
N VAL A 54 2.97 17.11 -46.53
CA VAL A 54 4.11 16.97 -45.63
C VAL A 54 3.96 15.72 -44.79
N ALA A 55 4.98 14.88 -44.77
CA ALA A 55 5.06 13.70 -43.92
C ALA A 55 5.54 14.11 -42.52
N ALA A 56 4.64 14.14 -41.54
CA ALA A 56 4.97 14.56 -40.19
C ALA A 56 5.89 13.53 -39.51
N ARG A 57 6.96 14.03 -38.87
CA ARG A 57 7.92 13.20 -38.13
C ARG A 57 8.05 13.62 -36.67
N ASP A 58 8.10 12.62 -35.82
CA ASP A 58 8.38 12.77 -34.40
C ASP A 58 9.66 11.99 -34.12
N ARG A 59 10.72 12.67 -33.70
CA ARG A 59 12.06 12.09 -33.49
C ARG A 59 12.54 11.23 -34.67
N ARG A 60 12.44 11.79 -35.88
CA ARG A 60 12.81 11.15 -37.16
C ARG A 60 11.95 9.94 -37.56
N PHE A 61 10.97 9.55 -36.76
CA PHE A 61 10.02 8.48 -37.12
C PHE A 61 8.87 9.06 -37.95
N HIS A 62 8.65 8.48 -39.12
CA HIS A 62 7.45 8.73 -39.91
C HIS A 62 6.25 8.05 -39.24
N ARG A 63 5.23 8.83 -38.88
CA ARG A 63 4.08 8.33 -38.09
C ARG A 63 2.88 7.87 -38.93
N GLY A 64 3.00 7.95 -40.27
CA GLY A 64 1.88 7.71 -41.18
C GLY A 64 0.88 8.88 -41.23
N GLU A 65 1.17 9.92 -40.45
CA GLU A 65 0.42 11.17 -40.39
C GLU A 65 0.97 12.11 -41.46
N TYR A 66 0.07 12.65 -42.27
CA TYR A 66 0.39 13.62 -43.29
C TYR A 66 -0.30 14.94 -42.95
N LEU A 67 0.34 16.04 -43.27
CA LEU A 67 -0.22 17.36 -43.14
C LEU A 67 -0.42 17.94 -44.53
N GLY A 68 -1.67 18.30 -44.85
CA GLY A 68 -1.95 19.13 -46.00
C GLY A 68 -1.51 20.56 -45.72
N VAL A 69 -0.77 21.18 -46.62
CA VAL A 69 -0.32 22.57 -46.45
C VAL A 69 -0.85 23.39 -47.61
N GLN A 70 -1.62 24.43 -47.30
CA GLN A 70 -1.92 25.50 -48.25
C GLN A 70 -0.92 26.62 -48.01
N CYS A 71 -0.14 26.94 -49.03
CA CYS A 71 0.80 28.03 -49.02
C CYS A 71 0.14 29.32 -49.50
N LYS A 72 0.41 30.41 -48.79
CA LYS A 72 0.08 31.78 -49.20
C LYS A 72 1.33 32.63 -49.14
N ALA A 73 1.52 33.43 -50.17
CA ALA A 73 2.61 34.38 -50.26
C ALA A 73 2.17 35.60 -51.07
N GLY A 74 2.83 36.73 -50.82
CA GLY A 74 2.63 38.00 -51.51
C GLY A 74 2.16 39.07 -50.54
N SER A 75 2.49 40.33 -50.82
CA SER A 75 2.16 41.46 -49.95
C SER A 75 0.66 41.57 -49.65
N SER A 76 -0.20 41.19 -50.61
CA SER A 76 -1.66 41.20 -50.44
C SER A 76 -2.18 40.33 -49.30
N ASN A 77 -1.46 39.27 -48.92
CA ASN A 77 -1.84 38.42 -47.78
C ASN A 77 -1.35 38.98 -46.43
N LEU A 78 -0.50 40.01 -46.45
CA LEU A 78 0.05 40.70 -45.29
C LEU A 78 -0.58 42.09 -45.07
N ASP A 79 -1.53 42.50 -45.93
CA ASP A 79 -2.13 43.84 -45.94
C ASP A 79 -3.22 44.05 -44.87
N GLU A 80 -3.72 42.98 -44.24
CA GLU A 80 -4.68 43.04 -43.11
C GLU A 80 -4.03 42.61 -41.77
N PRO A 81 -3.09 43.39 -41.19
CA PRO A 81 -2.47 43.06 -39.92
C PRO A 81 -3.44 43.23 -38.74
N ILE A 82 -3.36 42.31 -37.80
CA ILE A 82 -4.12 42.30 -36.56
C ILE A 82 -3.28 42.98 -35.49
N ARG A 83 -3.87 43.96 -34.81
CA ARG A 83 -3.26 44.61 -33.65
C ARG A 83 -4.13 44.46 -32.41
N GLU A 84 -3.53 43.95 -31.34
CA GLU A 84 -4.13 43.87 -30.01
C GLU A 84 -3.29 44.75 -29.07
N ASN A 85 -3.91 45.67 -28.35
CA ASN A 85 -3.23 46.65 -27.48
C ASN A 85 -2.08 47.42 -28.16
N GLY A 86 -2.20 47.67 -29.47
CA GLY A 86 -1.18 48.36 -30.27
C GLY A 86 -0.01 47.49 -30.74
N GLN A 87 0.10 46.24 -30.29
CA GLN A 87 1.09 45.28 -30.77
C GLN A 87 0.56 44.47 -31.95
N HIS A 88 1.44 44.18 -32.91
CA HIS A 88 1.12 43.32 -34.05
C HIS A 88 1.14 41.85 -33.61
N VAL A 89 0.04 41.14 -33.81
CA VAL A 89 -0.16 39.75 -33.33
C VAL A 89 -0.43 38.75 -34.44
N GLY A 90 -0.53 39.17 -35.71
CA GLY A 90 -0.78 38.28 -36.85
C GLY A 90 -1.52 38.97 -38.00
N TRP A 91 -2.05 38.19 -38.93
CA TRP A 91 -2.75 38.68 -40.13
C TRP A 91 -4.08 37.96 -40.36
N TRP A 92 -5.04 38.66 -40.98
CA TRP A 92 -6.20 38.02 -41.58
C TRP A 92 -5.90 37.62 -43.02
N VAL A 93 -5.92 36.32 -43.29
CA VAL A 93 -5.73 35.79 -44.64
C VAL A 93 -7.07 35.37 -45.22
N ARG A 94 -7.45 35.94 -46.36
CA ARG A 94 -8.70 35.60 -47.07
C ARG A 94 -8.55 34.27 -47.79
N VAL A 95 -9.55 33.42 -47.67
CA VAL A 95 -9.60 32.10 -48.31
C VAL A 95 -10.95 31.88 -48.99
N GLU A 96 -10.95 31.07 -50.05
CA GLU A 96 -12.16 30.78 -50.81
C GLU A 96 -13.09 29.83 -50.06
N VAL A 97 -14.41 30.07 -50.18
CA VAL A 97 -15.44 29.30 -49.47
C VAL A 97 -15.36 27.80 -49.79
N LYS A 98 -15.07 27.43 -51.05
CA LYS A 98 -14.96 26.02 -51.49
C LYS A 98 -13.79 25.29 -50.83
N HIS A 99 -12.63 25.92 -50.69
CA HIS A 99 -11.45 25.30 -50.09
C HIS A 99 -11.59 25.27 -48.56
N ALA A 100 -12.18 26.30 -47.97
CA ALA A 100 -12.44 26.37 -46.54
C ALA A 100 -13.31 25.20 -46.02
N ALA A 101 -14.38 24.85 -46.73
CA ALA A 101 -15.21 23.69 -46.39
C ALA A 101 -14.44 22.37 -46.61
N TYR A 102 -13.70 22.27 -47.72
CA TYR A 102 -12.87 21.10 -48.01
C TYR A 102 -11.83 20.83 -46.91
N TRP A 103 -11.11 21.84 -46.42
CA TRP A 103 -10.10 21.70 -45.37
C TRP A 103 -10.70 21.35 -44.01
N ALA A 104 -11.78 22.04 -43.61
CA ALA A 104 -12.38 21.85 -42.30
C ALA A 104 -12.99 20.45 -42.12
N ASP A 105 -13.46 19.83 -43.20
CA ASP A 105 -14.15 18.54 -43.19
C ASP A 105 -13.29 17.40 -43.79
N ASN A 106 -12.01 17.64 -44.10
CA ASN A 106 -11.13 16.62 -44.69
C ASN A 106 -10.65 15.59 -43.66
N ALA A 107 -10.39 14.35 -44.11
CA ALA A 107 -9.74 13.33 -43.28
C ALA A 107 -8.23 13.59 -43.07
N LEU A 108 -7.60 14.36 -43.96
CA LEU A 108 -6.24 14.88 -43.85
C LEU A 108 -6.30 16.28 -43.20
N PRO A 109 -5.63 16.57 -42.07
CA PRO A 109 -5.61 17.88 -41.47
C PRO A 109 -4.82 18.84 -42.34
N HIS A 110 -5.26 20.09 -42.35
CA HIS A 110 -4.63 21.15 -43.11
C HIS A 110 -4.11 22.27 -42.21
N VAL A 111 -2.99 22.86 -42.62
CA VAL A 111 -2.52 24.15 -42.13
C VAL A 111 -2.41 25.14 -43.28
N LEU A 112 -2.63 26.40 -43.00
CA LEU A 112 -2.27 27.50 -43.87
C LEU A 112 -0.90 28.01 -43.47
N VAL A 113 0.05 28.04 -44.40
CA VAL A 113 1.38 28.60 -44.21
C VAL A 113 1.51 29.90 -44.99
N LEU A 114 1.78 30.99 -44.29
CA LEU A 114 1.98 32.33 -44.82
C LEU A 114 3.48 32.68 -44.81
N TYR A 115 4.09 32.82 -45.98
CA TYR A 115 5.47 33.27 -46.08
C TYR A 115 5.58 34.81 -46.04
N ASP A 116 6.28 35.33 -45.03
CA ASP A 116 6.59 36.76 -44.91
C ASP A 116 7.93 37.10 -45.57
N TYR A 117 7.90 37.96 -46.60
CA TYR A 117 9.08 38.39 -47.35
C TYR A 117 10.03 39.28 -46.54
N THR A 118 9.52 39.93 -45.49
CA THR A 118 10.26 40.88 -44.66
C THR A 118 11.13 40.13 -43.66
N THR A 119 10.51 39.24 -42.89
CA THR A 119 11.19 38.43 -41.86
C THR A 119 11.80 37.16 -42.43
N LYS A 120 11.38 36.72 -43.62
CA LYS A 120 11.73 35.43 -44.25
C LYS A 120 11.27 34.22 -43.45
N LEU A 121 10.23 34.38 -42.63
CA LEU A 121 9.64 33.32 -41.81
C LEU A 121 8.37 32.77 -42.47
N CYS A 122 8.09 31.49 -42.19
CA CYS A 122 6.85 30.82 -42.56
C CYS A 122 5.93 30.78 -41.35
N HIS A 123 4.90 31.61 -41.33
CA HIS A 123 3.90 31.62 -40.27
C HIS A 123 2.80 30.60 -40.55
N TRP A 124 2.17 30.01 -39.53
CA TRP A 124 1.15 28.99 -39.75
C TRP A 124 -0.09 29.08 -38.85
N ALA A 125 -1.21 28.55 -39.35
CA ALA A 125 -2.43 28.35 -38.57
C ALA A 125 -3.13 27.05 -38.98
N PRO A 126 -3.71 26.28 -38.03
CA PRO A 126 -4.52 25.12 -38.36
C PRO A 126 -5.81 25.55 -39.06
N LEU A 127 -6.28 24.74 -39.99
CA LEU A 127 -7.53 24.98 -40.73
C LEU A 127 -8.62 24.06 -40.17
N THR A 128 -9.42 24.60 -39.25
CA THR A 128 -10.54 23.88 -38.59
C THR A 128 -11.81 24.71 -38.67
N GLN A 129 -12.95 24.15 -38.28
CA GLN A 129 -14.21 24.92 -38.20
C GLN A 129 -14.11 26.12 -37.25
N GLU A 130 -13.23 26.07 -36.23
CA GLU A 130 -13.05 27.13 -35.24
C GLU A 130 -12.14 28.26 -35.75
N THR A 131 -11.12 27.95 -36.55
CA THR A 131 -10.15 28.95 -37.03
C THR A 131 -10.56 29.63 -38.33
N ILE A 132 -11.54 29.09 -39.03
CA ILE A 132 -12.06 29.63 -40.29
C ILE A 132 -13.33 30.47 -40.03
N GLU A 133 -13.16 31.80 -40.00
CA GLU A 133 -14.26 32.74 -39.77
C GLU A 133 -15.04 33.06 -41.06
N SER A 134 -16.37 33.14 -40.94
CA SER A 134 -17.23 33.68 -42.00
C SER A 134 -17.21 35.20 -42.00
N THR A 135 -17.06 35.80 -43.18
CA THR A 135 -17.18 37.26 -43.38
C THR A 135 -18.49 37.66 -44.05
N GLY A 136 -19.48 36.75 -44.12
CA GLY A 136 -20.76 36.93 -44.81
C GLY A 136 -20.72 36.73 -46.34
N VAL A 137 -19.61 37.09 -46.99
CA VAL A 137 -19.38 36.93 -48.46
C VAL A 137 -18.18 36.04 -48.80
N GLY A 138 -17.40 35.62 -47.80
CA GLY A 138 -16.18 34.83 -47.96
C GLY A 138 -15.73 34.23 -46.63
N ARG A 139 -14.52 33.65 -46.60
CA ARG A 139 -13.90 33.10 -45.40
C ARG A 139 -12.54 33.76 -45.14
N LYS A 140 -12.14 33.84 -43.88
CA LYS A 140 -10.82 34.33 -43.47
C LYS A 140 -10.26 33.48 -42.34
N VAL A 141 -8.93 33.44 -42.24
CA VAL A 141 -8.19 32.69 -41.20
C VAL A 141 -7.25 33.66 -40.51
N ARG A 142 -7.20 33.59 -39.18
CA ARG A 142 -6.20 34.32 -38.39
C ARG A 142 -4.90 33.53 -38.44
N VAL A 143 -3.84 34.13 -38.99
CA VAL A 143 -2.48 33.57 -38.94
C VAL A 143 -1.69 34.32 -37.88
N PRO A 144 -1.42 33.72 -36.70
CA PRO A 144 -0.67 34.38 -35.64
C PRO A 144 0.79 34.64 -36.03
N ALA A 145 1.31 35.82 -35.72
CA ALA A 145 2.72 36.13 -35.97
C ALA A 145 3.68 35.30 -35.09
N ALA A 146 3.21 34.84 -33.93
CA ALA A 146 3.97 33.96 -33.04
C ALA A 146 4.11 32.53 -33.59
N ASN A 147 3.21 32.11 -34.49
CA ASN A 147 3.23 30.76 -35.02
C ASN A 147 4.17 30.69 -36.22
N VAL A 148 5.38 30.17 -36.05
CA VAL A 148 6.41 29.98 -37.07
C VAL A 148 6.71 28.48 -37.24
N VAL A 149 6.85 28.01 -38.48
CA VAL A 149 7.31 26.65 -38.77
C VAL A 149 8.79 26.54 -38.38
N CYS A 150 9.05 26.15 -37.14
CA CYS A 150 10.39 26.01 -36.56
C CYS A 150 10.40 24.95 -35.45
N GLY A 151 11.59 24.59 -34.98
CA GLY A 151 11.76 23.53 -33.98
C GLY A 151 11.04 23.78 -32.66
N GLU A 152 10.87 25.06 -32.25
CA GLU A 152 10.16 25.42 -31.03
C GLU A 152 8.65 25.13 -31.09
N GLN A 153 8.07 25.04 -32.29
CA GLN A 153 6.64 24.76 -32.51
C GLN A 153 6.37 23.34 -33.04
N HIS A 154 7.37 22.46 -32.95
CA HIS A 154 7.29 21.10 -33.46
C HIS A 154 6.14 20.30 -32.83
N ASP A 155 5.95 20.39 -31.50
CA ASP A 155 4.87 19.69 -30.78
C ASP A 155 3.48 20.16 -31.18
N GLU A 156 3.32 21.45 -31.46
CA GLU A 156 2.05 22.07 -31.86
C GLU A 156 1.65 21.64 -33.28
N LEU A 157 2.60 21.61 -34.21
CA LEU A 157 2.41 21.08 -35.55
C LEU A 157 2.12 19.57 -35.53
N LEU A 158 2.80 18.80 -34.67
CA LEU A 158 2.52 17.38 -34.46
C LEU A 158 1.10 17.14 -33.94
N ALA A 159 0.64 17.96 -33.00
CA ALA A 159 -0.72 17.85 -32.45
C ALA A 159 -1.78 18.04 -33.54
N VAL A 160 -1.53 18.91 -34.53
CA VAL A 160 -2.41 19.10 -35.70
C VAL A 160 -2.36 17.87 -36.62
N ALA A 161 -1.17 17.38 -36.98
CA ALA A 161 -1.02 16.20 -37.84
C ALA A 161 -1.63 14.93 -37.23
N ALA A 162 -1.60 14.79 -35.90
CA ALA A 162 -2.13 13.64 -35.17
C ALA A 162 -3.66 13.48 -35.23
N THR A 163 -4.40 14.48 -35.71
CA THR A 163 -5.87 14.43 -35.82
C THR A 163 -6.40 13.41 -36.84
N ILE A 164 -5.54 12.87 -37.73
CA ILE A 164 -5.92 11.84 -38.72
C ILE A 164 -6.17 10.47 -38.11
N ARG A 165 -5.53 10.14 -36.97
CA ARG A 165 -5.53 8.76 -36.49
C ARG A 165 -6.98 8.34 -36.17
N PRO A 166 -7.57 7.34 -36.87
CA PRO A 166 -8.88 6.87 -36.49
C PRO A 166 -8.82 6.30 -35.07
N ALA A 167 -9.79 6.70 -34.25
CA ALA A 167 -9.94 6.21 -32.89
C ALA A 167 -10.14 4.70 -32.90
N VAL A 168 -9.51 3.98 -31.97
CA VAL A 168 -9.84 2.59 -31.72
C VAL A 168 -11.25 2.54 -31.12
N PRO A 169 -12.23 1.85 -31.74
CA PRO A 169 -13.54 1.68 -31.12
C PRO A 169 -13.35 0.94 -29.79
N LEU A 170 -13.85 1.50 -28.68
CA LEU A 170 -13.65 0.93 -27.34
C LEU A 170 -14.67 -0.18 -27.04
N GLU A 171 -15.90 -0.01 -27.52
CA GLU A 171 -17.01 -0.94 -27.37
C GLU A 171 -16.84 -2.15 -28.29
N GLY A 172 -17.32 -3.33 -27.87
CA GLY A 172 -17.22 -4.57 -28.65
C GLY A 172 -15.84 -5.24 -28.67
N THR A 173 -14.77 -4.54 -28.29
CA THR A 173 -13.38 -5.03 -28.32
C THR A 173 -13.11 -6.29 -27.52
N VAL A 174 -13.92 -6.63 -26.50
CA VAL A 174 -13.81 -7.92 -25.79
C VAL A 174 -13.95 -9.09 -26.76
N TRP A 175 -14.83 -8.93 -27.76
CA TRP A 175 -15.20 -10.00 -28.68
C TRP A 175 -14.35 -9.97 -29.95
N THR A 176 -14.19 -8.79 -30.54
CA THR A 176 -13.55 -8.62 -31.86
C THR A 176 -12.06 -8.30 -31.78
N GLY A 177 -11.53 -7.95 -30.61
CA GLY A 177 -10.23 -7.30 -30.49
C GLY A 177 -10.22 -5.92 -31.17
N ALA A 178 -9.01 -5.39 -31.40
CA ALA A 178 -8.78 -4.23 -32.24
C ALA A 178 -7.63 -4.49 -33.21
N THR A 179 -7.69 -3.91 -34.41
CA THR A 179 -6.62 -4.03 -35.41
C THR A 179 -5.44 -3.11 -35.05
N PRO A 180 -4.26 -3.65 -34.67
CA PRO A 180 -3.08 -2.84 -34.39
C PRO A 180 -2.57 -2.18 -35.67
N LYS A 181 -1.97 -0.99 -35.58
CA LYS A 181 -1.55 -0.22 -36.76
C LYS A 181 -0.13 -0.59 -37.23
N GLY A 182 0.67 -1.21 -36.37
CA GLY A 182 2.01 -1.70 -36.74
C GLY A 182 2.65 -2.60 -35.67
N PRO A 183 3.85 -3.14 -35.94
CA PRO A 183 4.54 -4.07 -35.05
C PRO A 183 4.80 -3.55 -33.63
N SER A 184 5.03 -2.25 -33.47
CA SER A 184 5.19 -1.59 -32.16
C SER A 184 3.94 -1.68 -31.28
N ASP A 185 2.76 -1.77 -31.89
CA ASP A 185 1.49 -1.79 -31.17
C ASP A 185 1.17 -3.19 -30.67
N LEU A 186 1.59 -4.25 -31.38
CA LEU A 186 1.25 -5.63 -31.07
C LEU A 186 1.72 -6.06 -29.68
N LEU A 187 3.02 -5.91 -29.39
CA LEU A 187 3.56 -6.28 -28.06
C LEU A 187 3.06 -5.34 -26.97
N ARG A 188 3.05 -4.03 -27.22
CA ARG A 188 2.60 -3.04 -26.24
C ARG A 188 1.13 -3.24 -25.88
N PHE A 189 0.26 -3.51 -26.85
CA PHE A 189 -1.15 -3.83 -26.59
C PHE A 189 -1.28 -5.18 -25.89
N ALA A 190 -0.55 -6.22 -26.31
CA ALA A 190 -0.60 -7.52 -25.63
C ALA A 190 -0.17 -7.43 -24.15
N LEU A 191 0.74 -6.52 -23.82
CA LEU A 191 1.24 -6.33 -22.45
C LEU A 191 0.38 -5.39 -21.60
N VAL A 192 -0.02 -4.25 -22.16
CA VAL A 192 -0.66 -3.13 -21.42
C VAL A 192 -2.17 -3.12 -21.55
N ALA A 193 -2.69 -3.50 -22.72
CA ALA A 193 -4.11 -3.50 -23.05
C ALA A 193 -4.53 -4.86 -23.65
N PRO A 194 -4.27 -5.99 -22.96
CA PRO A 194 -4.35 -7.34 -23.54
C PRO A 194 -5.73 -7.68 -24.12
N ARG A 195 -6.78 -7.02 -23.63
CA ARG A 195 -8.15 -7.10 -24.19
C ARG A 195 -8.21 -6.85 -25.70
N LEU A 196 -7.35 -5.99 -26.24
CA LEU A 196 -7.35 -5.67 -27.67
C LEU A 196 -6.81 -6.78 -28.56
N ILE A 197 -6.03 -7.70 -27.98
CA ILE A 197 -5.28 -8.72 -28.71
C ILE A 197 -5.78 -10.12 -28.38
N ALA A 198 -6.12 -10.41 -27.12
CA ALA A 198 -6.46 -11.75 -26.70
C ALA A 198 -7.80 -12.23 -27.30
N PRO A 199 -7.87 -13.48 -27.80
CA PRO A 199 -9.13 -14.05 -28.24
C PRO A 199 -10.10 -14.23 -27.06
N HIS A 200 -11.39 -14.03 -27.34
CA HIS A 200 -12.45 -14.22 -26.36
C HIS A 200 -12.63 -15.72 -26.03
N PRO A 201 -12.81 -16.12 -24.76
CA PRO A 201 -12.89 -17.55 -24.41
C PRO A 201 -14.11 -18.25 -25.07
N ASN A 202 -15.18 -17.51 -25.33
CA ASN A 202 -16.41 -18.03 -25.94
C ASN A 202 -16.50 -17.79 -27.45
N SER A 203 -15.47 -17.26 -28.12
CA SER A 203 -15.52 -17.09 -29.59
C SER A 203 -15.30 -18.41 -30.34
N GLY A 204 -14.77 -19.44 -29.65
CA GLY A 204 -14.36 -20.71 -30.28
C GLY A 204 -13.09 -20.59 -31.12
N ILE A 205 -12.40 -19.45 -31.08
CA ILE A 205 -11.15 -19.19 -31.81
C ILE A 205 -9.98 -19.44 -30.86
N ASP A 206 -9.12 -20.41 -31.20
CA ASP A 206 -7.86 -20.66 -30.50
C ASP A 206 -6.83 -19.57 -30.82
N PRO A 207 -5.89 -19.26 -29.90
CA PRO A 207 -4.79 -18.35 -30.21
C PRO A 207 -3.94 -18.93 -31.37
N THR A 208 -3.55 -18.07 -32.29
CA THR A 208 -2.79 -18.42 -33.51
C THR A 208 -1.47 -17.64 -33.63
N THR A 209 -1.31 -16.55 -32.88
CA THR A 209 -0.12 -15.70 -32.92
C THR A 209 0.58 -15.63 -31.55
N PRO A 210 1.89 -15.37 -31.49
CA PRO A 210 2.59 -15.22 -30.22
C PRO A 210 2.05 -14.03 -29.39
N TYR A 211 1.54 -12.98 -30.05
CA TYR A 211 0.98 -11.80 -29.37
C TYR A 211 -0.34 -12.12 -28.65
N GLU A 212 -1.21 -12.94 -29.25
CA GLU A 212 -2.42 -13.46 -28.60
C GLU A 212 -2.07 -14.30 -27.36
N VAL A 213 -1.01 -15.12 -27.46
CA VAL A 213 -0.52 -15.91 -26.32
C VAL A 213 0.00 -15.01 -25.20
N VAL A 214 0.82 -13.99 -25.51
CA VAL A 214 1.24 -12.98 -24.52
C VAL A 214 0.03 -12.31 -23.87
N ALA A 215 -0.96 -11.89 -24.66
CA ALA A 215 -2.14 -11.20 -24.13
C ALA A 215 -3.01 -12.10 -23.22
N LEU A 216 -3.08 -13.40 -23.50
CA LEU A 216 -3.73 -14.39 -22.63
C LEU A 216 -2.93 -14.62 -21.34
N LEU A 217 -1.60 -14.70 -21.42
CA LEU A 217 -0.72 -14.81 -20.25
C LEU A 217 -0.85 -13.58 -19.33
N MET A 218 -0.91 -12.38 -19.90
CA MET A 218 -1.13 -11.13 -19.16
C MET A 218 -2.52 -11.03 -18.53
N GLN A 219 -3.48 -11.86 -18.97
CA GLN A 219 -4.79 -12.02 -18.35
C GLN A 219 -4.87 -13.22 -17.40
N ALA A 220 -3.75 -13.87 -17.09
CA ALA A 220 -3.67 -15.09 -16.28
C ALA A 220 -4.56 -16.24 -16.81
N ARG A 221 -4.78 -16.29 -18.13
CA ARG A 221 -5.59 -17.32 -18.83
C ARG A 221 -4.71 -18.46 -19.37
N ARG A 222 -3.76 -18.93 -18.56
CA ARG A 222 -2.77 -19.95 -18.91
C ARG A 222 -3.39 -21.29 -19.31
N ASP A 223 -4.47 -21.67 -18.64
CA ASP A 223 -5.24 -22.88 -18.87
C ASP A 223 -5.87 -22.97 -20.26
N GLN A 224 -6.13 -21.82 -20.88
CA GLN A 224 -6.65 -21.72 -22.24
C GLN A 224 -5.57 -21.87 -23.32
N ILE A 225 -4.30 -21.77 -22.93
CA ILE A 225 -3.15 -21.95 -23.83
C ILE A 225 -2.62 -23.39 -23.68
N TRP A 226 -2.40 -23.84 -22.45
CA TRP A 226 -1.67 -25.09 -22.15
C TRP A 226 -2.56 -26.19 -21.57
N SER A 227 -3.80 -26.30 -22.05
CA SER A 227 -4.75 -27.29 -21.54
C SER A 227 -4.23 -28.72 -21.72
N PRO A 228 -4.21 -29.57 -20.67
CA PRO A 228 -3.78 -30.96 -20.80
C PRO A 228 -4.74 -31.83 -21.62
N ILE A 229 -5.94 -31.31 -21.95
CA ILE A 229 -6.99 -32.03 -22.69
C ILE A 229 -7.01 -31.61 -24.17
N LYS A 230 -6.29 -30.54 -24.54
CA LYS A 230 -6.30 -29.99 -25.89
C LYS A 230 -4.88 -29.57 -26.27
N GLU A 231 -4.25 -30.31 -27.19
CA GLU A 231 -3.00 -29.84 -27.81
C GLU A 231 -3.29 -28.65 -28.73
N PRO A 232 -2.52 -27.56 -28.66
CA PRO A 232 -2.70 -26.44 -29.57
C PRO A 232 -2.31 -26.86 -30.99
N ASN A 233 -3.25 -26.85 -31.94
CA ASN A 233 -2.96 -27.22 -33.33
C ASN A 233 -2.20 -26.12 -34.11
N CYS A 234 -2.12 -24.89 -33.58
CA CYS A 234 -1.72 -23.70 -34.34
C CYS A 234 -0.58 -22.88 -33.71
N ILE A 235 -0.03 -23.30 -32.57
CA ILE A 235 1.08 -22.61 -31.88
C ILE A 235 2.10 -23.64 -31.35
N PRO A 236 3.38 -23.25 -31.14
CA PRO A 236 4.36 -24.14 -30.52
C PRO A 236 3.90 -24.62 -29.14
N THR A 237 4.28 -25.84 -28.78
CA THR A 237 4.06 -26.35 -27.42
C THR A 237 4.84 -25.52 -26.40
N ARG A 238 4.42 -25.59 -25.14
CA ARG A 238 5.10 -24.87 -24.04
C ARG A 238 6.61 -25.13 -24.01
N ALA A 239 7.06 -26.36 -24.25
CA ALA A 239 8.47 -26.71 -24.27
C ALA A 239 9.22 -26.09 -25.47
N GLU A 240 8.61 -26.12 -26.65
CA GLU A 240 9.21 -25.60 -27.89
C GLU A 240 9.39 -24.07 -27.88
N THR A 241 8.59 -23.33 -27.11
CA THR A 241 8.70 -21.87 -27.05
C THR A 241 10.10 -21.39 -26.63
N ARG A 242 10.79 -22.09 -25.73
CA ARG A 242 12.07 -21.64 -25.15
C ARG A 242 13.24 -21.59 -26.15
N ASP A 243 13.24 -22.53 -27.09
CA ASP A 243 14.30 -22.71 -28.09
C ASP A 243 13.83 -22.39 -29.51
N HIS A 244 12.66 -21.77 -29.65
CA HIS A 244 12.07 -21.43 -30.93
C HIS A 244 12.98 -20.47 -31.72
N PRO A 245 13.11 -20.59 -33.06
CA PRO A 245 13.98 -19.73 -33.87
C PRO A 245 13.57 -18.25 -33.81
N GLU A 246 12.26 -17.97 -33.80
CA GLU A 246 11.74 -16.59 -33.69
C GLU A 246 11.82 -16.06 -32.25
N TRP A 247 12.33 -14.83 -32.11
CA TRP A 247 12.48 -14.15 -30.81
C TRP A 247 11.17 -14.05 -30.03
N VAL A 248 10.05 -13.72 -30.70
CA VAL A 248 8.76 -13.49 -30.04
C VAL A 248 8.22 -14.75 -29.36
N TRP A 249 8.50 -15.94 -29.90
CA TRP A 249 8.14 -17.21 -29.26
C TRP A 249 9.03 -17.52 -28.05
N ARG A 250 10.33 -17.20 -28.11
CA ARG A 250 11.19 -17.26 -26.92
C ARG A 250 10.73 -16.28 -25.84
N PHE A 251 10.26 -15.10 -26.25
CA PHE A 251 9.62 -14.13 -25.36
C PHE A 251 8.33 -14.67 -24.74
N VAL A 252 7.47 -15.36 -25.49
CA VAL A 252 6.31 -16.10 -24.94
C VAL A 252 6.76 -17.07 -23.84
N GLY A 253 7.80 -17.87 -24.09
CA GLY A 253 8.34 -18.80 -23.09
C GLY A 253 8.81 -18.11 -21.80
N ALA A 254 9.50 -16.97 -21.92
CA ALA A 254 9.93 -16.19 -20.76
C ALA A 254 8.78 -15.53 -19.99
N VAL A 255 7.76 -14.99 -20.69
CA VAL A 255 6.54 -14.45 -20.06
C VAL A 255 5.75 -15.57 -19.39
N ASP A 256 5.66 -16.74 -20.02
CA ASP A 256 5.06 -17.93 -19.43
C ASP A 256 5.79 -18.25 -18.12
N ASP A 257 7.09 -18.54 -18.16
CA ASP A 257 7.89 -18.88 -16.97
C ASP A 257 7.73 -17.83 -15.86
N TRP A 258 7.72 -16.53 -16.20
CA TRP A 258 7.46 -15.46 -15.23
C TRP A 258 6.07 -15.54 -14.59
N VAL A 259 5.01 -15.68 -15.39
CA VAL A 259 3.62 -15.79 -14.90
C VAL A 259 3.40 -17.08 -14.09
N ALA A 260 4.17 -18.14 -14.33
CA ALA A 260 4.19 -19.35 -13.50
C ALA A 260 4.98 -19.20 -12.18
N GLY A 261 5.58 -18.04 -11.91
CA GLY A 261 6.35 -17.79 -10.70
C GLY A 261 7.81 -18.23 -10.77
N ALA A 262 8.38 -18.45 -11.97
CA ALA A 262 9.80 -18.72 -12.10
C ALA A 262 10.64 -17.57 -11.56
N LYS A 263 11.69 -17.90 -10.80
CA LYS A 263 12.58 -16.90 -10.19
C LYS A 263 13.36 -16.15 -11.25
N ASP A 264 13.92 -16.83 -12.25
CA ASP A 264 14.79 -16.20 -13.25
C ASP A 264 14.41 -16.55 -14.70
N PRO A 265 13.24 -16.07 -15.18
CA PRO A 265 12.91 -16.07 -16.60
C PRO A 265 13.94 -15.28 -17.42
N ASP A 266 14.18 -15.75 -18.64
CA ASP A 266 15.33 -15.42 -19.48
C ASP A 266 15.25 -14.08 -20.23
N PHE A 267 14.67 -13.06 -19.58
CA PHE A 267 14.49 -11.74 -20.19
C PHE A 267 15.81 -11.02 -20.46
N ALA A 268 16.88 -11.30 -19.69
CA ALA A 268 18.18 -10.68 -19.88
C ALA A 268 18.81 -11.07 -21.23
N ARG A 269 18.78 -12.36 -21.57
CA ARG A 269 19.22 -12.84 -22.89
C ARG A 269 18.34 -12.26 -24.00
N LEU A 270 17.02 -12.32 -23.83
CA LEU A 270 16.07 -11.78 -24.82
C LEU A 270 16.27 -10.29 -25.09
N ARG A 271 16.61 -9.49 -24.07
CA ARG A 271 16.95 -8.08 -24.25
C ARG A 271 18.21 -7.87 -25.10
N HIS A 272 19.20 -8.75 -24.98
CA HIS A 272 20.42 -8.68 -25.78
C HIS A 272 20.19 -9.14 -27.22
N GLU A 273 19.35 -10.16 -27.43
CA GLU A 273 19.04 -10.72 -28.75
C GLU A 273 18.03 -9.89 -29.56
N ALA A 274 17.24 -9.03 -28.90
CA ALA A 274 16.18 -8.27 -29.55
C ALA A 274 16.72 -7.26 -30.59
N GLY A 275 16.40 -7.51 -31.86
CA GLY A 275 16.83 -6.67 -32.99
C GLY A 275 16.00 -5.39 -33.17
N PRO A 276 14.66 -5.48 -33.28
CA PRO A 276 13.77 -4.33 -33.35
C PRO A 276 13.65 -3.54 -32.04
N ALA A 277 13.47 -2.23 -32.13
CA ALA A 277 13.38 -1.34 -30.96
C ALA A 277 12.13 -1.58 -30.09
N HIS A 278 11.00 -1.97 -30.69
CA HIS A 278 9.76 -2.25 -29.95
C HIS A 278 9.88 -3.55 -29.13
N GLU A 279 10.59 -4.57 -29.63
CA GLU A 279 10.91 -5.78 -28.87
C GLU A 279 11.81 -5.47 -27.67
N ARG A 280 12.87 -4.67 -27.89
CA ARG A 280 13.74 -4.18 -26.80
C ARG A 280 12.99 -3.37 -25.76
N SER A 281 12.09 -2.48 -26.18
CA SER A 281 11.29 -1.65 -25.28
C SER A 281 10.36 -2.51 -24.42
N ALA A 282 9.67 -3.48 -25.04
CA ALA A 282 8.76 -4.40 -24.34
C ALA A 282 9.48 -5.25 -23.28
N VAL A 283 10.61 -5.88 -23.63
CA VAL A 283 11.38 -6.68 -22.66
C VAL A 283 12.03 -5.82 -21.59
N THR A 284 12.48 -4.61 -21.92
CA THR A 284 13.04 -3.64 -20.96
C THR A 284 11.99 -3.19 -19.94
N ALA A 285 10.75 -2.92 -20.37
CA ALA A 285 9.65 -2.57 -19.47
C ALA A 285 9.30 -3.71 -18.48
N ILE A 286 9.31 -4.96 -18.94
CA ILE A 286 9.14 -6.13 -18.04
C ILE A 286 10.29 -6.24 -17.05
N ILE A 287 11.54 -6.11 -17.52
CA ILE A 287 12.72 -6.17 -16.63
C ILE A 287 12.65 -5.05 -15.59
N ALA A 288 12.35 -3.81 -15.98
CA ALA A 288 12.20 -2.68 -15.08
C ALA A 288 11.12 -2.94 -14.01
N HIS A 289 9.94 -3.41 -14.42
CA HIS A 289 8.89 -3.78 -13.48
C HIS A 289 9.32 -4.91 -12.52
N ARG A 290 9.99 -5.95 -13.03
CA ARG A 290 10.47 -7.07 -12.21
C ARG A 290 11.52 -6.63 -11.19
N LEU A 291 12.43 -5.73 -11.57
CA LEU A 291 13.43 -5.17 -10.67
C LEU A 291 12.78 -4.28 -9.61
N LEU A 292 11.88 -3.38 -10.00
CA LEU A 292 11.11 -2.53 -9.08
C LEU A 292 10.28 -3.34 -8.08
N SER A 293 9.54 -4.35 -8.55
CA SER A 293 8.72 -5.23 -7.70
C SER A 293 9.53 -6.14 -6.78
N ARG A 294 10.81 -6.37 -7.08
CA ARG A 294 11.77 -7.09 -6.21
C ARG A 294 12.53 -6.17 -5.26
N GLY A 295 12.40 -4.86 -5.40
CA GLY A 295 13.05 -3.88 -4.53
C GLY A 295 14.40 -3.38 -5.04
N ASP A 296 14.73 -3.54 -6.32
CA ASP A 296 15.97 -3.03 -6.91
C ASP A 296 15.71 -1.91 -7.95
N PRO A 297 15.35 -0.69 -7.48
CA PRO A 297 15.16 0.44 -8.37
C PRO A 297 16.48 0.89 -9.04
N ARG A 298 17.66 0.64 -8.44
CA ARG A 298 18.93 1.07 -9.04
C ARG A 298 19.21 0.29 -10.31
N ALA A 299 19.09 -1.04 -10.27
CA ALA A 299 19.24 -1.85 -11.47
C ALA A 299 18.14 -1.55 -12.51
N ALA A 300 16.91 -1.26 -12.08
CA ALA A 300 15.84 -0.85 -12.99
C ALA A 300 16.23 0.44 -13.75
N ARG A 301 16.76 1.44 -13.05
CA ARG A 301 17.22 2.71 -13.63
C ARG A 301 18.29 2.46 -14.70
N ASP A 302 19.29 1.67 -14.37
CA ASP A 302 20.45 1.45 -15.25
C ASP A 302 20.04 0.69 -16.53
N VAL A 303 19.12 -0.27 -16.39
CA VAL A 303 18.48 -0.96 -17.52
C VAL A 303 17.66 0.00 -18.40
N LEU A 304 16.91 0.93 -17.80
CA LEU A 304 16.11 1.90 -18.55
C LEU A 304 16.98 2.92 -19.28
N LEU A 305 17.95 3.53 -18.59
CA LEU A 305 18.86 4.52 -19.18
C LEU A 305 19.62 3.94 -20.37
N SER A 306 20.16 2.73 -20.22
CA SER A 306 20.89 2.06 -21.32
C SER A 306 20.04 1.73 -22.55
N GLU A 307 18.71 1.65 -22.45
CA GLU A 307 17.83 1.53 -23.61
C GLU A 307 17.41 2.90 -24.16
N ILE A 308 17.13 3.87 -23.29
CA ILE A 308 16.75 5.24 -23.66
C ILE A 308 17.89 5.92 -24.44
N GLU A 309 19.14 5.75 -24.01
CA GLU A 309 20.33 6.32 -24.66
C GLU A 309 20.55 5.85 -26.10
N LYS A 310 19.96 4.71 -26.51
CA LYS A 310 20.04 4.23 -27.89
C LYS A 310 19.20 5.06 -28.85
N ASP A 311 18.27 5.88 -28.35
CA ASP A 311 17.41 6.79 -29.13
C ASP A 311 16.67 6.11 -30.30
N GLY A 312 16.34 4.82 -30.14
CA GLY A 312 15.71 4.00 -31.19
C GLY A 312 14.23 3.70 -30.95
N ALA A 313 13.70 4.03 -29.78
CA ALA A 313 12.31 3.73 -29.41
C ALA A 313 11.33 4.70 -30.10
N ALA A 314 10.22 4.16 -30.60
CA ALA A 314 9.13 4.97 -31.13
C ALA A 314 8.55 5.88 -30.03
N PRO A 315 7.88 7.00 -30.36
CA PRO A 315 7.46 7.99 -29.37
C PRO A 315 6.68 7.44 -28.17
N VAL A 316 5.72 6.52 -28.39
CA VAL A 316 4.95 5.93 -27.28
C VAL A 316 5.80 4.96 -26.44
N ASP A 317 6.64 4.14 -27.08
CA ASP A 317 7.54 3.23 -26.37
C ASP A 317 8.59 4.00 -25.56
N HIS A 318 9.07 5.13 -26.08
CA HIS A 318 9.96 6.00 -25.33
C HIS A 318 9.27 6.65 -24.12
N ALA A 319 8.05 7.18 -24.30
CA ALA A 319 7.26 7.70 -23.19
C ALA A 319 6.98 6.62 -22.14
N TRP A 320 6.82 5.36 -22.57
CA TRP A 320 6.65 4.21 -21.69
C TRP A 320 7.92 3.88 -20.89
N LEU A 321 9.11 3.89 -21.53
CA LEU A 321 10.39 3.72 -20.84
C LEU A 321 10.66 4.87 -19.84
N HIS A 322 10.37 6.12 -20.22
CA HIS A 322 10.49 7.27 -19.32
C HIS A 322 9.52 7.21 -18.15
N LEU A 323 8.33 6.63 -18.34
CA LEU A 323 7.37 6.43 -17.25
C LEU A 323 7.95 5.49 -16.19
N HIS A 324 8.54 4.36 -16.60
CA HIS A 324 9.26 3.45 -15.68
C HIS A 324 10.47 4.15 -15.02
N LEU A 325 11.16 5.01 -15.76
CA LEU A 325 12.30 5.77 -15.22
C LEU A 325 11.84 6.77 -14.14
N ALA A 326 10.74 7.48 -14.38
CA ALA A 326 10.13 8.39 -13.42
C ALA A 326 9.76 7.67 -12.11
N GLN A 327 9.19 6.48 -12.21
CA GLN A 327 8.88 5.64 -11.04
C GLN A 327 10.12 5.23 -10.28
N THR A 328 11.16 4.85 -11.02
CA THR A 328 12.42 4.45 -10.42
C THR A 328 13.05 5.59 -9.62
N HIS A 329 13.04 6.81 -10.17
CA HIS A 329 13.48 8.00 -9.44
C HIS A 329 12.58 8.31 -8.23
N GLN A 330 11.27 8.14 -8.34
CA GLN A 330 10.33 8.33 -7.23
C GLN A 330 10.59 7.34 -6.08
N GLU A 331 10.82 6.07 -6.39
CA GLU A 331 11.16 5.03 -5.39
C GLU A 331 12.50 5.32 -4.69
N LEU A 332 13.45 5.93 -5.40
CA LEU A 332 14.75 6.39 -4.88
C LEU A 332 14.69 7.77 -4.19
N ALA A 333 13.51 8.39 -4.09
CA ALA A 333 13.30 9.75 -3.59
C ALA A 333 14.10 10.84 -4.34
N ALA A 334 14.42 10.61 -5.62
CA ALA A 334 15.01 11.60 -6.54
C ALA A 334 13.90 12.39 -7.25
N LEU A 335 13.22 13.27 -6.51
CA LEU A 335 11.96 13.88 -6.95
C LEU A 335 12.09 14.77 -8.20
N GLU A 336 13.19 15.50 -8.36
CA GLU A 336 13.42 16.33 -9.55
C GLU A 336 13.62 15.49 -10.81
N ASP A 337 14.43 14.42 -10.73
CA ASP A 337 14.62 13.48 -11.84
C ASP A 337 13.31 12.77 -12.21
N ALA A 338 12.52 12.41 -11.19
CA ALA A 338 11.20 11.83 -11.39
C ALA A 338 10.26 12.80 -12.14
N ARG A 339 10.29 14.09 -11.78
CA ARG A 339 9.51 15.14 -12.44
C ARG A 339 9.92 15.31 -13.91
N GLY A 340 11.22 15.37 -14.18
CA GLY A 340 11.76 15.49 -15.54
C GLY A 340 11.35 14.31 -16.44
N ALA A 341 11.50 13.08 -15.94
CA ALA A 341 11.10 11.89 -16.68
C ALA A 341 9.58 11.79 -16.89
N ALA A 342 8.77 12.14 -15.88
CA ALA A 342 7.31 12.12 -16.00
C ALA A 342 6.77 13.17 -16.98
N ALA A 343 7.38 14.35 -17.06
CA ALA A 343 6.97 15.42 -17.98
C ALA A 343 7.02 14.96 -19.45
N LEU A 344 8.06 14.21 -19.83
CA LEU A 344 8.18 13.61 -21.17
C LEU A 344 7.03 12.64 -21.48
N SER A 345 6.61 11.85 -20.48
CA SER A 345 5.49 10.92 -20.62
C SER A 345 4.12 11.59 -20.64
N VAL A 346 3.97 12.80 -20.08
CA VAL A 346 2.70 13.55 -20.16
C VAL A 346 2.47 14.08 -21.58
N ALA A 347 3.52 14.57 -22.24
CA ALA A 347 3.45 15.18 -23.57
C ALA A 347 2.90 14.22 -24.65
N ILE A 348 3.11 12.90 -24.50
CA ILE A 348 2.68 11.90 -25.50
C ILE A 348 1.17 11.91 -25.75
N GLY A 349 0.35 12.24 -24.76
CA GLY A 349 -1.10 12.23 -24.94
C GLY A 349 -1.63 13.41 -25.76
N ALA A 350 -0.84 14.47 -25.97
CA ALA A 350 -1.18 15.55 -26.91
C ALA A 350 -0.97 15.11 -28.36
N THR A 351 0.08 14.31 -28.61
CA THR A 351 0.47 13.87 -29.95
C THR A 351 -0.11 12.50 -30.32
N GLN A 352 -0.50 11.63 -29.38
CA GLN A 352 -0.99 10.27 -29.64
C GLN A 352 -2.38 10.01 -29.03
N ARG A 353 -3.31 10.95 -29.23
CA ARG A 353 -4.64 10.98 -28.58
C ARG A 353 -5.50 9.72 -28.79
N HIS A 354 -5.32 9.03 -29.90
CA HIS A 354 -6.12 7.86 -30.28
C HIS A 354 -5.46 6.51 -29.94
N ASP A 355 -4.25 6.52 -29.36
CA ASP A 355 -3.60 5.33 -28.83
C ASP A 355 -3.98 5.15 -27.36
N VAL A 356 -4.71 4.08 -27.05
CA VAL A 356 -5.25 3.86 -25.70
C VAL A 356 -4.18 3.61 -24.64
N THR A 357 -3.00 3.16 -25.03
CA THR A 357 -1.89 2.97 -24.07
C THR A 357 -1.06 4.25 -23.94
N ALA A 358 -0.99 5.11 -24.96
CA ALA A 358 -0.40 6.45 -24.83
C ALA A 358 -1.20 7.33 -23.86
N THR A 359 -2.53 7.29 -23.94
CA THR A 359 -3.39 8.01 -22.97
C THR A 359 -3.24 7.43 -21.55
N ALA A 360 -3.11 6.11 -21.42
CA ALA A 360 -2.81 5.47 -20.14
C ALA A 360 -1.45 5.91 -19.57
N ILE A 361 -0.39 5.93 -20.39
CA ILE A 361 0.95 6.41 -20.01
C ILE A 361 0.87 7.86 -19.50
N ARG A 362 0.17 8.75 -20.22
CA ARG A 362 -0.07 10.13 -19.76
C ARG A 362 -0.75 10.17 -18.40
N GLY A 363 -1.82 9.39 -18.23
CA GLY A 363 -2.58 9.35 -16.97
C GLY A 363 -1.72 8.97 -15.76
N ILE A 364 -0.88 7.95 -15.92
CA ILE A 364 0.03 7.54 -14.84
C ILE A 364 1.14 8.56 -14.61
N ALA A 365 1.70 9.15 -15.67
CA ALA A 365 2.70 10.20 -15.54
C ALA A 365 2.15 11.41 -14.77
N ALA A 366 0.91 11.81 -15.04
CA ALA A 366 0.22 12.86 -14.28
C ALA A 366 0.00 12.47 -12.81
N ALA A 367 -0.33 11.21 -12.53
CA ALA A 367 -0.42 10.71 -11.15
C ALA A 367 0.93 10.74 -10.42
N ILE A 368 2.06 10.47 -11.10
CA ILE A 368 3.40 10.61 -10.52
C ILE A 368 3.69 12.07 -10.19
N LEU A 369 3.42 12.99 -11.13
CA LEU A 369 3.61 14.43 -10.92
C LEU A 369 2.78 14.92 -9.73
N PHE A 370 1.52 14.49 -9.63
CA PHE A 370 0.66 14.76 -8.48
C PHE A 370 1.29 14.26 -7.17
N ASP A 371 1.76 13.02 -7.16
CA ASP A 371 2.32 12.35 -5.98
C ASP A 371 3.62 12.98 -5.46
N ILE A 372 4.41 13.62 -6.31
CA ILE A 372 5.68 14.26 -5.95
C ILE A 372 5.57 15.78 -5.77
N SER A 373 4.41 16.37 -6.03
CA SER A 373 4.18 17.80 -5.86
C SER A 373 4.11 18.19 -4.37
N PRO A 374 4.61 19.38 -3.99
CA PRO A 374 4.45 19.91 -2.65
C PRO A 374 2.99 20.13 -2.26
N TRP A 375 2.76 20.26 -0.95
CA TRP A 375 1.42 20.47 -0.43
C TRP A 375 0.80 21.79 -0.89
N GLY A 376 -0.34 21.70 -1.57
CA GLY A 376 -1.08 22.84 -2.11
C GLY A 376 -0.79 23.16 -3.58
N GLU A 377 0.18 22.49 -4.21
CA GLU A 377 0.59 22.73 -5.61
C GLU A 377 0.04 21.68 -6.59
N TYR A 378 -0.83 20.78 -6.13
CA TYR A 378 -1.33 19.68 -6.93
C TYR A 378 -2.51 20.07 -7.84
N ASP A 379 -2.44 19.68 -9.11
CA ASP A 379 -3.56 19.81 -10.05
C ASP A 379 -4.44 18.54 -10.04
N ILE A 380 -5.41 18.51 -9.13
CA ILE A 380 -6.37 17.40 -9.02
C ILE A 380 -7.20 17.26 -10.30
N GLY A 381 -7.65 18.37 -10.89
CA GLY A 381 -8.55 18.36 -12.04
C GLY A 381 -7.92 17.70 -13.26
N THR A 382 -6.72 18.14 -13.63
CA THR A 382 -5.95 17.56 -14.74
C THR A 382 -5.56 16.12 -14.45
N THR A 383 -5.15 15.79 -13.22
CA THR A 383 -4.80 14.42 -12.84
C THR A 383 -5.98 13.47 -13.00
N VAL A 384 -7.18 13.86 -12.54
CA VAL A 384 -8.40 13.05 -12.70
C VAL A 384 -8.76 12.89 -14.18
N GLN A 385 -8.78 13.99 -14.94
CA GLN A 385 -9.08 13.94 -16.37
C GLN A 385 -8.11 13.05 -17.15
N PHE A 386 -6.82 13.06 -16.81
CA PHE A 386 -5.83 12.26 -17.52
C PHE A 386 -5.83 10.78 -17.09
N ASN A 387 -6.26 10.47 -15.87
CA ASN A 387 -6.41 9.09 -15.41
C ASN A 387 -7.68 8.40 -15.94
N ASP A 388 -8.63 9.16 -16.46
CA ASP A 388 -9.85 8.64 -17.06
C ASP A 388 -9.59 8.02 -18.45
N THR A 389 -9.16 6.75 -18.45
CA THR A 389 -8.68 6.06 -19.65
C THR A 389 -9.29 4.67 -19.78
N ALA A 390 -9.47 4.20 -21.02
CA ALA A 390 -10.01 2.88 -21.29
C ALA A 390 -9.19 1.75 -20.65
N VAL A 391 -7.86 1.85 -20.68
CA VAL A 391 -6.95 0.87 -20.06
C VAL A 391 -7.13 0.82 -18.53
N ALA A 392 -7.35 1.97 -17.88
CA ALA A 392 -7.64 2.01 -16.44
C ALA A 392 -9.01 1.39 -16.12
N TRP A 393 -10.04 1.65 -16.93
CA TRP A 393 -11.37 1.06 -16.77
C TRP A 393 -11.35 -0.45 -16.94
N TRP A 394 -10.70 -0.97 -17.99
CA TRP A 394 -10.62 -2.41 -18.24
C TRP A 394 -9.88 -3.15 -17.14
N ARG A 395 -8.78 -2.61 -16.65
CA ARG A 395 -8.06 -3.18 -15.50
C ARG A 395 -8.90 -3.16 -14.22
N SER A 396 -9.63 -2.07 -13.97
CA SER A 396 -10.56 -2.00 -12.83
C SER A 396 -11.68 -3.03 -12.94
N GLN A 397 -12.17 -3.28 -14.15
CA GLN A 397 -13.14 -4.35 -14.43
C GLN A 397 -12.55 -5.76 -14.15
N THR A 398 -11.30 -6.04 -14.53
CA THR A 398 -10.59 -7.27 -14.17
C THR A 398 -10.55 -7.46 -12.65
N ALA A 399 -10.12 -6.43 -11.90
CA ALA A 399 -10.07 -6.50 -10.44
C ALA A 399 -11.47 -6.66 -9.80
N PHE A 400 -12.49 -6.01 -10.36
CA PHE A 400 -13.88 -6.18 -9.93
C PHE A 400 -14.34 -7.64 -10.05
N TYR A 401 -14.05 -8.30 -11.18
CA TYR A 401 -14.36 -9.73 -11.34
C TYR A 401 -13.61 -10.62 -10.34
N GLY A 402 -12.37 -10.26 -9.99
CA GLY A 402 -11.62 -10.92 -8.91
C GLY A 402 -12.31 -10.78 -7.55
N ALA A 403 -12.76 -9.57 -7.21
CA ALA A 403 -13.49 -9.31 -5.96
C ALA A 403 -14.84 -10.04 -5.91
N SER A 404 -15.60 -10.05 -7.01
CA SER A 404 -16.85 -10.82 -7.09
C SER A 404 -16.63 -12.31 -6.90
N ALA A 405 -15.59 -12.88 -7.53
CA ALA A 405 -15.23 -14.29 -7.35
C ALA A 405 -14.85 -14.59 -5.89
N LEU A 406 -14.05 -13.72 -5.26
CA LEU A 406 -13.67 -13.89 -3.86
C LEU A 406 -14.88 -13.86 -2.91
N ILE A 407 -15.81 -12.92 -3.10
CA ILE A 407 -17.03 -12.83 -2.30
C ILE A 407 -17.85 -14.12 -2.44
N GLN A 408 -17.96 -14.65 -3.65
CA GLN A 408 -18.66 -15.92 -3.90
C GLN A 408 -18.00 -17.09 -3.15
N THR A 409 -16.67 -17.24 -3.28
CA THR A 409 -15.89 -18.29 -2.59
C THR A 409 -16.05 -18.21 -1.07
N VAL A 410 -15.98 -17.01 -0.49
CA VAL A 410 -16.14 -16.80 0.96
C VAL A 410 -17.57 -17.12 1.41
N PHE A 411 -18.58 -16.71 0.64
CA PHE A 411 -19.97 -17.01 0.95
C PHE A 411 -20.25 -18.51 0.89
N ASP A 412 -19.80 -19.18 -0.17
CA ASP A 412 -19.99 -20.62 -0.36
C ASP A 412 -19.37 -21.40 0.81
N ALA A 413 -18.13 -21.07 1.19
CA ALA A 413 -17.47 -21.66 2.35
C ALA A 413 -18.26 -21.42 3.65
N ALA A 414 -18.81 -20.21 3.85
CA ALA A 414 -19.59 -19.87 5.04
C ALA A 414 -20.91 -20.64 5.15
N VAL A 415 -21.51 -21.08 4.03
CA VAL A 415 -22.72 -21.92 4.02
C VAL A 415 -22.42 -23.42 3.91
N GLY A 416 -21.16 -23.82 4.05
CA GLY A 416 -20.73 -25.22 4.01
C GLY A 416 -20.63 -25.80 2.59
N HIS A 417 -20.65 -24.96 1.56
CA HIS A 417 -20.33 -25.35 0.20
C HIS A 417 -18.83 -25.19 -0.02
N ASN A 418 -18.10 -26.30 -0.17
CA ASN A 418 -16.68 -26.22 -0.50
C ASN A 418 -16.55 -25.78 -1.97
N PRO A 419 -15.92 -24.63 -2.24
CA PRO A 419 -15.65 -24.19 -3.61
C PRO A 419 -14.84 -25.26 -4.33
N SER A 420 -15.06 -25.43 -5.63
CA SER A 420 -14.18 -26.31 -6.40
C SER A 420 -12.78 -25.71 -6.43
N ALA A 421 -11.72 -26.53 -6.55
CA ALA A 421 -10.35 -26.03 -6.68
C ALA A 421 -10.15 -25.07 -7.87
N ARG A 422 -11.07 -25.05 -8.85
CA ARG A 422 -11.09 -24.09 -9.97
C ARG A 422 -11.62 -22.70 -9.58
N ASP A 423 -12.49 -22.61 -8.58
CA ASP A 423 -13.11 -21.35 -8.18
C ASP A 423 -12.15 -20.46 -7.37
N ASP A 424 -11.28 -21.08 -6.57
CA ASP A 424 -10.27 -20.38 -5.73
C ASP A 424 -9.19 -19.69 -6.58
N ASP A 425 -8.88 -20.24 -7.76
CA ASP A 425 -7.91 -19.63 -8.67
C ASP A 425 -8.48 -18.46 -9.49
N LYS A 426 -9.82 -18.33 -9.62
CA LYS A 426 -10.41 -17.25 -10.41
C LYS A 426 -10.14 -15.88 -9.79
N ALA A 427 -10.32 -15.75 -8.47
CA ALA A 427 -10.01 -14.49 -7.78
C ALA A 427 -8.52 -14.16 -7.85
N ASN A 428 -7.67 -15.16 -7.59
CA ASN A 428 -6.22 -15.10 -7.67
C ASN A 428 -5.76 -14.62 -9.05
N ASN A 429 -6.19 -15.28 -10.12
CA ASN A 429 -5.84 -14.96 -11.50
C ASN A 429 -6.26 -13.55 -11.92
N GLN A 430 -7.45 -13.09 -11.49
CA GLN A 430 -7.91 -11.73 -11.84
C GLN A 430 -7.11 -10.64 -11.12
N PHE A 431 -6.84 -10.79 -9.80
CA PHE A 431 -5.98 -9.82 -9.09
C PHE A 431 -4.55 -9.86 -9.60
N PHE A 432 -4.02 -11.05 -9.89
CA PHE A 432 -2.70 -11.23 -10.50
C PHE A 432 -2.63 -10.55 -11.87
N ALA A 433 -3.57 -10.80 -12.76
CA ALA A 433 -3.68 -10.17 -14.08
C ALA A 433 -3.72 -8.64 -13.99
N ALA A 434 -4.59 -8.09 -13.11
CA ALA A 434 -4.67 -6.65 -12.89
C ALA A 434 -3.33 -6.08 -12.37
N SER A 435 -2.64 -6.81 -11.49
CA SER A 435 -1.35 -6.39 -10.94
C SER A 435 -0.24 -6.38 -11.98
N ILE A 436 -0.08 -7.43 -12.80
CA ILE A 436 1.00 -7.48 -13.81
C ILE A 436 0.75 -6.49 -14.95
N GLN A 437 -0.50 -6.27 -15.34
CA GLN A 437 -0.84 -5.26 -16.34
C GLN A 437 -0.53 -3.85 -15.83
N ALA A 438 -0.85 -3.55 -14.56
CA ALA A 438 -0.45 -2.28 -13.94
C ALA A 438 1.08 -2.15 -13.86
N GLY A 439 1.75 -3.22 -13.44
CA GLY A 439 3.20 -3.26 -13.31
C GLY A 439 3.93 -2.99 -14.62
N VAL A 440 3.57 -3.72 -15.68
CA VAL A 440 4.20 -3.60 -17.01
C VAL A 440 3.87 -2.27 -17.67
N LEU A 441 2.67 -1.72 -17.49
CA LEU A 441 2.35 -0.34 -17.90
C LEU A 441 3.29 0.69 -17.25
N GLY A 442 3.91 0.35 -16.11
CA GLY A 442 4.62 1.32 -15.29
C GLY A 442 3.60 2.10 -14.47
N SER A 443 2.68 1.42 -13.78
CA SER A 443 1.77 1.98 -12.78
C SER A 443 2.04 1.33 -11.42
N HIS A 444 3.12 1.76 -10.77
CA HIS A 444 3.58 1.17 -9.51
C HIS A 444 2.51 1.27 -8.41
N GLY A 445 1.83 2.42 -8.26
CA GLY A 445 0.75 2.60 -7.30
C GLY A 445 -0.40 1.59 -7.45
N GLN A 446 -0.82 1.30 -8.68
CA GLN A 446 -1.89 0.34 -8.93
C GLN A 446 -1.42 -1.11 -8.85
N TRP A 447 -0.18 -1.40 -9.23
CA TRP A 447 0.45 -2.70 -8.97
C TRP A 447 0.43 -3.00 -7.46
N ARG A 448 0.91 -2.06 -6.63
CA ARG A 448 0.88 -2.17 -5.16
C ARG A 448 -0.54 -2.45 -4.64
N HIS A 449 -1.54 -1.75 -5.17
CA HIS A 449 -2.94 -1.94 -4.78
C HIS A 449 -3.45 -3.36 -5.10
N TYR A 450 -3.32 -3.82 -6.36
CA TYR A 450 -3.85 -5.13 -6.76
C TYR A 450 -3.05 -6.30 -6.19
N SER A 451 -1.72 -6.18 -6.09
CA SER A 451 -0.90 -7.17 -5.38
C SER A 451 -1.21 -7.20 -3.88
N GLY A 452 -1.57 -6.06 -3.28
CA GLY A 452 -2.08 -6.03 -1.91
C GLY A 452 -3.44 -6.75 -1.75
N LEU A 453 -4.33 -6.69 -2.75
CA LEU A 453 -5.59 -7.47 -2.74
C LEU A 453 -5.32 -8.96 -2.88
N LEU A 454 -4.40 -9.34 -3.77
CA LEU A 454 -3.93 -10.71 -3.94
C LEU A 454 -3.40 -11.29 -2.62
N ALA A 455 -2.52 -10.55 -1.93
CA ALA A 455 -1.98 -10.98 -0.65
C ALA A 455 -3.06 -11.13 0.43
N ARG A 456 -4.07 -10.23 0.47
CA ARG A 456 -5.20 -10.37 1.40
C ARG A 456 -6.05 -11.59 1.09
N GLN A 457 -6.26 -11.91 -0.19
CA GLN A 457 -6.99 -13.11 -0.58
C GLN A 457 -6.26 -14.38 -0.13
N GLN A 458 -4.93 -14.43 -0.28
CA GLN A 458 -4.11 -15.52 0.25
C GLN A 458 -4.28 -15.68 1.78
N LEU A 459 -4.45 -14.58 2.53
CA LEU A 459 -4.62 -14.64 3.98
C LEU A 459 -6.01 -15.09 4.47
N ILE A 460 -7.04 -15.17 3.60
CA ILE A 460 -8.40 -15.53 4.05
C ILE A 460 -8.45 -16.96 4.61
N ASN A 461 -7.59 -17.86 4.12
CA ASN A 461 -7.46 -19.25 4.59
C ASN A 461 -6.13 -19.54 5.28
N ALA A 462 -5.45 -18.51 5.80
CA ALA A 462 -4.07 -18.63 6.28
C ALA A 462 -3.85 -19.54 7.50
N ALA A 463 -4.90 -19.87 8.26
CA ALA A 463 -4.80 -20.78 9.41
C ALA A 463 -4.31 -22.19 9.06
N ASN A 464 -4.41 -22.59 7.78
CA ASN A 464 -3.98 -23.90 7.29
C ASN A 464 -2.77 -23.82 6.33
N GLN A 465 -2.15 -22.65 6.18
CA GLN A 465 -1.05 -22.47 5.24
C GLN A 465 0.31 -22.81 5.86
N PRO A 466 1.23 -23.41 5.08
CA PRO A 466 2.63 -23.55 5.47
C PRO A 466 3.28 -22.22 5.82
N ALA A 467 4.25 -22.24 6.73
CA ALA A 467 4.99 -21.05 7.15
C ALA A 467 5.66 -20.30 5.98
N ASP A 468 6.14 -21.03 4.98
CA ASP A 468 6.78 -20.46 3.79
C ASP A 468 5.80 -19.62 2.95
N ASP A 469 4.56 -20.08 2.81
CA ASP A 469 3.51 -19.37 2.07
C ASP A 469 3.13 -18.08 2.79
N LEU A 470 2.94 -18.14 4.12
CA LEU A 470 2.67 -16.97 4.96
C LEU A 470 3.82 -15.95 4.90
N THR A 471 5.06 -16.43 4.92
CA THR A 471 6.26 -15.60 4.73
C THR A 471 6.23 -14.90 3.37
N GLY A 472 5.90 -15.64 2.31
CA GLY A 472 5.74 -15.09 0.95
C GLY A 472 4.66 -14.01 0.88
N THR A 473 3.51 -14.23 1.53
CA THR A 473 2.39 -13.28 1.56
C THR A 473 2.72 -12.01 2.38
N LEU A 474 3.39 -12.15 3.53
CA LEU A 474 3.89 -11.01 4.31
C LEU A 474 4.92 -10.19 3.50
N ASP A 475 5.82 -10.86 2.81
CA ASP A 475 6.81 -10.22 1.95
C ASP A 475 6.16 -9.53 0.74
N LEU A 476 5.09 -10.09 0.18
CA LEU A 476 4.30 -9.42 -0.86
C LEU A 476 3.66 -8.12 -0.33
N LEU A 477 3.01 -8.17 0.84
CA LEU A 477 2.45 -6.96 1.49
C LEU A 477 3.53 -5.90 1.77
N ARG A 478 4.72 -6.33 2.21
CA ARG A 478 5.90 -5.47 2.43
C ARG A 478 6.33 -4.77 1.14
N ARG A 479 6.54 -5.53 0.06
CA ARG A 479 6.95 -4.98 -1.24
C ARG A 479 5.89 -4.06 -1.86
N CYS A 480 4.62 -4.27 -1.54
CA CYS A 480 3.51 -3.40 -1.90
C CYS A 480 3.43 -2.12 -1.06
N GLY A 481 4.17 -2.03 0.06
CA GLY A 481 4.05 -0.89 0.97
C GLY A 481 2.70 -0.81 1.68
N ASP A 482 1.98 -1.92 1.82
CA ASP A 482 0.64 -1.95 2.41
C ASP A 482 0.72 -1.98 3.93
N GLU A 483 1.13 -0.84 4.50
CA GLU A 483 1.40 -0.67 5.94
C GLU A 483 0.28 -1.25 6.82
N LYS A 484 -0.97 -0.88 6.55
CA LYS A 484 -2.12 -1.24 7.38
C LYS A 484 -2.42 -2.73 7.32
N ALA A 485 -2.38 -3.35 6.15
CA ALA A 485 -2.62 -4.78 6.02
C ALA A 485 -1.45 -5.58 6.59
N LEU A 486 -0.20 -5.19 6.29
CA LEU A 486 0.99 -5.84 6.80
C LEU A 486 1.03 -5.82 8.33
N THR A 487 0.72 -4.68 8.96
CA THR A 487 0.68 -4.55 10.42
C THR A 487 -0.34 -5.51 11.04
N ARG A 488 -1.54 -5.61 10.46
CA ARG A 488 -2.60 -6.51 10.96
C ARG A 488 -2.23 -7.99 10.74
N ALA A 489 -1.74 -8.33 9.56
CA ALA A 489 -1.32 -9.68 9.21
C ALA A 489 -0.17 -10.15 10.10
N THR A 490 0.84 -9.30 10.30
CA THR A 490 2.00 -9.60 11.16
C THR A 490 1.57 -9.88 12.60
N ARG A 491 0.71 -9.03 13.18
CA ARG A 491 0.19 -9.27 14.55
C ARG A 491 -0.62 -10.56 14.63
N TRP A 492 -1.45 -10.82 13.63
CA TRP A 492 -2.30 -12.00 13.61
C TRP A 492 -1.47 -13.28 13.46
N ILE A 493 -0.54 -13.36 12.50
CA ILE A 493 0.31 -14.54 12.29
C ILE A 493 1.27 -14.74 13.47
N ALA A 494 1.92 -13.69 13.99
CA ALA A 494 2.76 -13.82 15.18
C ALA A 494 1.96 -14.36 16.37
N GLY A 495 0.73 -13.87 16.55
CA GLY A 495 -0.13 -14.29 17.65
C GLY A 495 -0.78 -15.66 17.48
N ALA A 496 -1.19 -16.03 16.28
CA ALA A 496 -1.92 -17.26 15.95
C ALA A 496 -1.01 -18.43 15.61
N GLY A 497 0.20 -18.15 15.13
CA GLY A 497 1.15 -19.14 14.65
C GLY A 497 1.05 -19.40 13.13
N PRO A 498 2.13 -19.84 12.49
CA PRO A 498 3.48 -19.98 13.05
C PRO A 498 4.21 -18.63 13.14
N ALA A 499 4.69 -18.26 14.33
CA ALA A 499 5.41 -17.01 14.55
C ALA A 499 6.73 -16.94 13.76
N ASP A 500 7.32 -18.09 13.45
CA ASP A 500 8.54 -18.19 12.64
C ASP A 500 8.38 -17.59 11.23
N ALA A 501 7.17 -17.62 10.66
CA ALA A 501 6.89 -16.98 9.37
C ALA A 501 7.08 -15.45 9.43
N VAL A 502 6.75 -14.85 10.58
CA VAL A 502 7.00 -13.42 10.82
C VAL A 502 8.49 -13.17 10.99
N THR A 503 9.19 -14.01 11.77
CA THR A 503 10.65 -13.93 11.93
C THR A 503 11.35 -13.95 10.57
N GLU A 504 11.03 -14.92 9.72
CA GLU A 504 11.63 -15.04 8.38
C GLU A 504 11.26 -13.87 7.47
N ALA A 505 10.02 -13.38 7.53
CA ALA A 505 9.63 -12.21 6.76
C ALA A 505 10.40 -10.94 7.20
N THR A 506 10.69 -10.78 8.51
CA THR A 506 11.51 -9.65 8.99
C THR A 506 12.97 -9.72 8.54
N ARG A 507 13.54 -10.93 8.39
CA ARG A 507 14.91 -11.11 7.86
C ARG A 507 15.09 -10.61 6.43
N ARG A 508 14.00 -10.45 5.67
CA ARG A 508 14.02 -9.90 4.29
C ARG A 508 14.07 -8.38 4.24
N ILE A 509 14.09 -7.69 5.39
CA ILE A 509 14.20 -6.24 5.46
C ILE A 509 15.67 -5.85 5.37
N ASP A 510 15.99 -5.02 4.39
CA ASP A 510 17.28 -4.36 4.23
C ASP A 510 17.03 -2.85 4.05
N PHE A 511 17.27 -2.09 5.12
CA PHE A 511 17.03 -0.64 5.12
C PHE A 511 17.89 0.14 4.13
N SER A 512 19.05 -0.41 3.72
CA SER A 512 19.88 0.22 2.70
C SER A 512 19.25 0.18 1.30
N GLN A 513 18.23 -0.68 1.12
CA GLN A 513 17.44 -0.85 -0.09
C GLN A 513 15.98 -0.41 0.08
N SER A 514 15.61 0.14 1.25
CA SER A 514 14.25 0.65 1.47
C SER A 514 13.90 1.75 0.48
N ARG A 515 12.64 1.75 0.06
CA ARG A 515 12.11 2.66 -0.96
C ARG A 515 11.09 3.60 -0.34
N SER A 516 10.80 4.71 -1.01
CA SER A 516 9.73 5.63 -0.59
C SER A 516 8.40 4.93 -0.35
N SER A 517 8.11 3.88 -1.12
CA SER A 517 6.87 3.11 -1.02
C SER A 517 6.86 2.05 0.09
N THR A 518 8.00 1.54 0.54
CA THR A 518 8.08 0.40 1.48
C THR A 518 8.47 0.77 2.89
N ILE A 519 9.22 1.87 3.08
CA ILE A 519 9.85 2.20 4.36
C ILE A 519 8.87 2.21 5.54
N LEU A 520 7.66 2.74 5.34
CA LEU A 520 6.63 2.78 6.38
C LEU A 520 6.11 1.39 6.73
N ALA A 521 5.94 0.52 5.74
CA ALA A 521 5.47 -0.83 5.95
C ALA A 521 6.53 -1.67 6.68
N GLU A 522 7.80 -1.55 6.28
CA GLU A 522 8.95 -2.25 6.88
C GLU A 522 9.11 -1.87 8.36
N LEU A 523 9.09 -0.58 8.66
CA LEU A 523 9.24 -0.08 10.03
C LEU A 523 8.05 -0.41 10.93
N ASN A 524 6.82 -0.35 10.41
CA ASN A 524 5.65 -0.76 11.18
C ASN A 524 5.57 -2.29 11.36
N MET A 525 6.06 -3.08 10.41
CA MET A 525 6.21 -4.52 10.57
C MET A 525 7.14 -4.84 11.73
N LEU A 526 8.33 -4.22 11.77
CA LEU A 526 9.28 -4.42 12.87
C LEU A 526 8.73 -3.94 14.22
N LYS A 527 8.05 -2.79 14.26
CA LYS A 527 7.37 -2.29 15.47
C LYS A 527 6.45 -3.33 16.11
N VAL A 528 5.73 -4.12 15.31
CA VAL A 528 4.77 -5.11 15.82
C VAL A 528 5.32 -6.53 15.90
N ALA A 529 6.37 -6.82 15.14
CA ALA A 529 7.07 -8.09 15.13
C ALA A 529 8.16 -8.18 16.21
N GLY A 530 8.54 -7.08 16.86
CA GLY A 530 9.75 -7.00 17.69
C GLY A 530 9.99 -8.18 18.62
N ASP A 531 8.99 -8.63 19.37
CA ASP A 531 9.14 -9.80 20.25
C ASP A 531 9.48 -11.12 19.53
N VAL A 532 9.09 -11.29 18.27
CA VAL A 532 9.40 -12.48 17.44
C VAL A 532 10.46 -12.20 16.35
N ALA A 533 11.03 -10.99 16.33
CA ALA A 533 12.06 -10.64 15.36
C ALA A 533 13.40 -11.29 15.73
N ASP A 534 14.22 -11.53 14.71
CA ASP A 534 15.60 -12.00 14.91
C ASP A 534 16.44 -10.91 15.59
N GLU A 535 17.23 -11.27 16.60
CA GLU A 535 18.04 -10.32 17.38
C GLU A 535 18.98 -9.49 16.50
N ARG A 536 19.58 -10.11 15.47
CA ARG A 536 20.47 -9.41 14.54
C ARG A 536 19.72 -8.38 13.70
N VAL A 537 18.52 -8.72 13.25
CA VAL A 537 17.66 -7.82 12.46
C VAL A 537 17.17 -6.67 13.34
N ALA A 538 16.76 -6.94 14.58
CA ALA A 538 16.35 -5.93 15.54
C ALA A 538 17.49 -4.97 15.90
N ALA A 539 18.71 -5.48 16.08
CA ALA A 539 19.89 -4.66 16.35
C ALA A 539 20.20 -3.72 15.17
N ALA A 540 20.25 -4.26 13.96
CA ALA A 540 20.47 -3.45 12.75
C ALA A 540 19.36 -2.40 12.54
N ALA A 541 18.11 -2.73 12.88
CA ALA A 541 17.00 -1.79 12.84
C ALA A 541 17.13 -0.68 13.89
N ALA A 542 17.57 -1.02 15.10
CA ALA A 542 17.79 -0.04 16.17
C ALA A 542 18.92 0.93 15.78
N ASP A 543 20.04 0.42 15.27
CA ASP A 543 21.16 1.25 14.79
C ASP A 543 20.69 2.22 13.68
N TRP A 544 19.97 1.69 12.68
CA TRP A 544 19.43 2.52 11.59
C TRP A 544 18.48 3.63 12.08
N LEU A 545 17.62 3.31 13.07
CA LEU A 545 16.70 4.27 13.66
C LEU A 545 17.44 5.36 14.46
N ILE A 546 18.49 5.01 15.19
CA ILE A 546 19.31 5.96 15.96
C ILE A 546 20.10 6.87 14.99
N ASP A 547 20.66 6.30 13.93
CA ASP A 547 21.32 7.08 12.87
C ASP A 547 20.35 8.10 12.25
N ALA A 548 19.09 7.69 12.02
CA ALA A 548 18.05 8.58 11.49
C ALA A 548 17.64 9.71 12.45
N LEU A 549 17.84 9.56 13.77
CA LEU A 549 17.67 10.67 14.73
C LEU A 549 18.79 11.71 14.58
N SER A 550 20.01 11.24 14.29
CA SER A 550 21.19 12.09 14.13
C SER A 550 21.21 12.82 12.78
N ASP A 551 20.86 12.11 11.69
CA ASP A 551 20.64 12.69 10.36
C ASP A 551 19.29 12.22 9.77
N PRO A 552 18.22 13.02 9.94
CA PRO A 552 16.90 12.66 9.43
C PRO A 552 16.77 12.86 7.92
N THR A 553 17.80 13.35 7.22
CA THR A 553 17.69 13.74 5.80
C THR A 553 17.31 12.55 4.91
N HIS A 554 17.88 11.38 5.16
CA HIS A 554 17.54 10.18 4.39
C HIS A 554 16.11 9.73 4.67
N LEU A 555 15.72 9.64 5.94
CA LEU A 555 14.37 9.26 6.34
C LEU A 555 13.32 10.23 5.79
N ARG A 556 13.53 11.54 5.94
CA ARG A 556 12.61 12.58 5.42
C ARG A 556 12.44 12.52 3.90
N ARG A 557 13.48 12.14 3.15
CA ARG A 557 13.37 11.93 1.69
C ARG A 557 12.48 10.72 1.37
N LEU A 558 12.70 9.60 2.06
CA LEU A 558 11.87 8.40 1.85
C LEU A 558 10.42 8.63 2.30
N THR A 559 10.20 9.43 3.35
CA THR A 559 8.87 9.75 3.88
C THR A 559 8.34 11.11 3.45
N HIS A 560 8.81 11.68 2.33
CA HIS A 560 8.48 13.05 1.88
C HIS A 560 6.97 13.35 1.80
N ARG A 561 6.14 12.32 1.63
CA ARG A 561 4.67 12.42 1.61
C ARG A 561 4.05 12.65 2.98
N HIS A 562 4.81 12.49 4.06
CA HIS A 562 4.33 12.48 5.42
C HIS A 562 5.15 13.44 6.28
N GLY A 563 4.48 14.47 6.83
CA GLY A 563 5.08 15.44 7.75
C GLY A 563 5.20 14.92 9.18
N TYR A 564 5.90 13.81 9.39
CA TYR A 564 6.06 13.22 10.73
C TYR A 564 7.07 13.99 11.59
N ASP A 565 6.79 14.04 12.90
CA ASP A 565 7.81 14.35 13.91
C ASP A 565 8.78 13.16 14.00
N VAL A 566 10.06 13.40 13.68
CA VAL A 566 11.07 12.33 13.59
C VAL A 566 11.28 11.65 14.94
N HIS A 567 11.32 12.40 16.05
CA HIS A 567 11.61 11.85 17.37
C HIS A 567 10.47 10.99 17.89
N GLN A 568 9.22 11.45 17.71
CA GLN A 568 8.04 10.65 18.03
C GLN A 568 8.00 9.39 17.15
N TRP A 569 8.18 9.57 15.84
CA TRP A 569 7.99 8.48 14.90
C TRP A 569 9.04 7.38 15.07
N VAL A 570 10.32 7.74 15.23
CA VAL A 570 11.41 6.80 15.52
C VAL A 570 11.21 6.13 16.89
N GLY A 571 10.90 6.89 17.94
CA GLY A 571 10.72 6.36 19.29
C GLY A 571 9.66 5.24 19.33
N GLU A 572 8.53 5.41 18.66
CA GLU A 572 7.47 4.40 18.60
C GLU A 572 7.92 3.07 17.98
N ARG A 573 8.86 3.11 17.02
CA ARG A 573 9.38 1.91 16.36
C ARG A 573 10.48 1.28 17.20
N LEU A 574 11.34 2.12 17.79
CA LEU A 574 12.37 1.68 18.71
C LEU A 574 11.76 0.91 19.89
N ALA A 575 10.74 1.48 20.56
CA ALA A 575 10.02 0.81 21.65
C ALA A 575 9.51 -0.59 21.25
N GLY A 576 9.01 -0.73 20.02
CA GLY A 576 8.50 -2.01 19.51
C GLY A 576 9.59 -3.09 19.33
N ILE A 577 10.80 -2.71 18.91
CA ILE A 577 11.88 -3.67 18.60
C ILE A 577 12.77 -4.02 19.79
N LEU A 578 12.80 -3.19 20.85
CA LEU A 578 13.67 -3.43 22.01
C LEU A 578 13.40 -4.77 22.72
N GLN A 579 12.19 -5.33 22.61
CA GLN A 579 11.83 -6.65 23.14
C GLN A 579 12.67 -7.79 22.53
N ALA A 580 13.14 -7.66 21.29
CA ALA A 580 14.04 -8.62 20.65
C ALA A 580 15.50 -8.48 21.10
N LEU A 581 15.83 -7.46 21.91
CA LEU A 581 17.19 -7.12 22.34
C LEU A 581 17.32 -7.26 23.86
N PRO A 582 17.27 -8.50 24.41
CA PRO A 582 17.17 -8.73 25.85
C PRO A 582 18.36 -8.20 26.64
N THR A 583 19.55 -8.18 26.05
CA THR A 583 20.80 -7.78 26.71
C THR A 583 21.22 -6.35 26.39
N THR A 584 21.03 -5.90 25.15
CA THR A 584 21.52 -4.60 24.66
C THR A 584 20.45 -3.51 24.66
N GLY A 585 19.16 -3.86 24.72
CA GLY A 585 18.05 -2.92 24.54
C GLY A 585 18.05 -1.77 25.54
N ALA A 586 18.37 -2.02 26.82
CA ALA A 586 18.47 -0.98 27.83
C ALA A 586 19.59 0.02 27.52
N SER A 587 20.77 -0.46 27.09
CA SER A 587 21.89 0.41 26.72
C SER A 587 21.56 1.30 25.53
N ILE A 588 20.85 0.76 24.53
CA ILE A 588 20.38 1.49 23.36
C ILE A 588 19.41 2.61 23.78
N ALA A 589 18.41 2.29 24.59
CA ALA A 589 17.43 3.27 25.06
C ALA A 589 18.10 4.42 25.83
N VAL A 590 19.01 4.10 26.77
CA VAL A 590 19.73 5.11 27.57
C VAL A 590 20.62 5.98 26.70
N ASN A 591 21.42 5.39 25.81
CA ASN A 591 22.30 6.15 24.91
C ASN A 591 21.51 7.12 24.02
N ALA A 592 20.36 6.68 23.50
CA ALA A 592 19.53 7.51 22.63
C ALA A 592 18.85 8.66 23.40
N VAL A 593 18.37 8.42 24.63
CA VAL A 593 17.83 9.48 25.50
C VAL A 593 18.91 10.51 25.86
N GLU A 594 20.13 10.07 26.18
CA GLU A 594 21.24 10.99 26.47
C GLU A 594 21.62 11.84 25.25
N ALA A 595 21.72 11.24 24.07
CA ALA A 595 22.13 11.94 22.85
C ALA A 595 21.08 12.94 22.34
N HIS A 596 19.80 12.68 22.57
CA HIS A 596 18.69 13.45 22.01
C HIS A 596 17.81 14.16 23.06
N ARG A 597 18.32 14.30 24.29
CA ARG A 597 17.58 14.84 25.44
C ARG A 597 16.83 16.14 25.15
N ASP A 598 17.52 17.10 24.53
CA ASP A 598 16.98 18.44 24.30
C ASP A 598 15.89 18.44 23.22
N GLN A 599 15.86 17.43 22.34
CA GLN A 599 14.89 17.29 21.27
C GLN A 599 13.66 16.44 21.67
N ILE A 600 13.74 15.70 22.78
CA ILE A 600 12.63 14.89 23.30
C ILE A 600 11.68 15.80 24.09
N GLN A 601 10.76 16.44 23.38
CA GLN A 601 9.77 17.38 23.94
C GLN A 601 8.37 17.09 23.41
N ASN A 602 7.34 17.56 24.12
CA ASN A 602 5.93 17.43 23.73
C ASN A 602 5.52 15.97 23.47
N LEU A 603 5.03 15.66 22.26
CA LEU A 603 4.58 14.32 21.87
C LEU A 603 5.71 13.28 21.91
N ALA A 604 6.96 13.68 21.70
CA ALA A 604 8.09 12.77 21.79
C ALA A 604 8.33 12.32 23.24
N ALA A 605 8.07 13.15 24.25
CA ALA A 605 8.33 12.81 25.65
C ALA A 605 7.53 11.57 26.10
N ASP A 606 6.27 11.45 25.67
CA ASP A 606 5.42 10.30 25.96
C ASP A 606 6.00 9.02 25.33
N THR A 607 6.31 9.10 24.03
CA THR A 607 6.91 7.98 23.29
C THR A 607 8.24 7.53 23.87
N TRP A 608 9.12 8.45 24.27
CA TRP A 608 10.43 8.08 24.83
C TRP A 608 10.32 7.52 26.26
N GLY A 609 9.27 7.88 27.01
CA GLY A 609 8.87 7.15 28.22
C GLY A 609 8.54 5.69 27.92
N GLU A 610 7.79 5.41 26.84
CA GLU A 610 7.51 4.05 26.38
C GLU A 610 8.76 3.30 25.91
N VAL A 611 9.70 3.97 25.22
CA VAL A 611 10.98 3.39 24.80
C VAL A 611 11.76 2.85 26.00
N ILE A 612 11.87 3.65 27.07
CA ILE A 612 12.55 3.23 28.31
C ILE A 612 11.82 2.04 28.95
N ALA A 613 10.49 2.13 29.07
CA ALA A 613 9.68 1.07 29.68
C ALA A 613 9.69 -0.24 28.88
N ALA A 614 9.89 -0.18 27.56
CA ALA A 614 9.92 -1.34 26.68
C ALA A 614 11.24 -2.14 26.75
N ALA A 615 12.33 -1.54 27.25
CA ALA A 615 13.62 -2.20 27.35
C ALA A 615 13.58 -3.41 28.32
N PRO A 616 14.00 -4.61 27.88
CA PRO A 616 13.90 -5.83 28.70
C PRO A 616 14.67 -5.74 30.02
N ARG A 617 14.08 -6.30 31.08
CA ARG A 617 14.66 -6.33 32.45
C ARG A 617 16.10 -6.83 32.51
N PRO A 618 16.50 -7.94 31.84
CA PRO A 618 17.87 -8.47 31.96
C PRO A 618 18.97 -7.54 31.47
N GLY A 619 18.66 -6.58 30.58
CA GLY A 619 19.64 -5.63 30.05
C GLY A 619 19.95 -4.46 31.01
N TRP A 620 19.17 -4.27 32.07
CA TRP A 620 19.37 -3.17 33.02
C TRP A 620 20.46 -3.49 34.04
N THR A 621 21.34 -2.52 34.28
CA THR A 621 22.42 -2.58 35.29
C THR A 621 22.41 -1.31 36.14
N ASP A 622 23.03 -1.35 37.31
CA ASP A 622 23.15 -0.17 38.20
C ASP A 622 23.78 1.03 37.47
N GLY A 623 24.78 0.77 36.62
CA GLY A 623 25.45 1.82 35.83
C GLY A 623 24.53 2.47 34.79
N LEU A 624 23.70 1.67 34.10
CA LEU A 624 22.70 2.20 33.15
C LEU A 624 21.56 2.94 33.87
N ALA A 625 21.13 2.45 35.03
CA ALA A 625 20.12 3.11 35.85
C ALA A 625 20.62 4.48 36.35
N ALA A 626 21.85 4.57 36.85
CA ALA A 626 22.44 5.84 37.28
C ALA A 626 22.54 6.85 36.13
N ARG A 627 22.96 6.40 34.95
CA ARG A 627 23.01 7.22 33.73
C ARG A 627 21.62 7.72 33.32
N LEU A 628 20.61 6.85 33.30
CA LEU A 628 19.23 7.24 32.99
C LEU A 628 18.68 8.29 33.97
N ALA A 629 18.96 8.15 35.26
CA ALA A 629 18.54 9.12 36.27
C ALA A 629 19.12 10.51 36.00
N VAL A 630 20.39 10.59 35.62
CA VAL A 630 21.05 11.84 35.22
C VAL A 630 20.46 12.36 33.90
N ALA A 631 20.18 11.48 32.94
CA ALA A 631 19.66 11.83 31.60
C ALA A 631 18.19 12.29 31.61
N THR A 632 17.44 12.01 32.66
CA THR A 632 16.01 12.38 32.78
C THR A 632 15.74 13.39 33.89
N THR A 633 16.78 13.91 34.54
CA THR A 633 16.68 15.08 35.42
C THR A 633 16.04 16.25 34.67
N ASP A 634 15.04 16.89 35.27
CA ASP A 634 14.27 18.01 34.70
C ASP A 634 13.58 17.74 33.33
N ALA A 635 13.46 16.47 32.92
CA ALA A 635 12.74 16.10 31.70
C ALA A 635 11.23 16.42 31.79
N GLU A 636 10.52 16.43 30.67
CA GLU A 636 9.06 16.51 30.70
C GLU A 636 8.43 15.31 31.43
N LEU A 637 7.29 15.55 32.08
CA LEU A 637 6.64 14.58 32.96
C LEU A 637 6.45 13.18 32.34
N PRO A 638 6.03 13.01 31.07
CA PRO A 638 5.85 11.67 30.50
C PRO A 638 7.16 10.87 30.43
N LEU A 639 8.27 11.51 30.04
CA LEU A 639 9.59 10.89 30.00
C LEU A 639 10.08 10.55 31.43
N GLN A 640 9.87 11.46 32.38
CA GLN A 640 10.19 11.20 33.79
C GLN A 640 9.42 10.00 34.35
N VAL A 641 8.13 9.86 34.03
CA VAL A 641 7.30 8.74 34.48
C VAL A 641 7.83 7.41 33.93
N GLY A 642 8.19 7.35 32.64
CA GLY A 642 8.79 6.16 32.04
C GLY A 642 10.14 5.79 32.66
N ALA A 643 10.95 6.79 33.02
CA ALA A 643 12.20 6.58 33.74
C ALA A 643 11.97 6.09 35.17
N ASP A 644 11.11 6.77 35.94
CA ASP A 644 10.79 6.39 37.34
C ASP A 644 10.23 4.95 37.40
N TYR A 645 9.48 4.51 36.40
CA TYR A 645 8.99 3.12 36.27
C TYR A 645 10.11 2.08 36.27
N VAL A 646 11.23 2.37 35.61
CA VAL A 646 12.39 1.47 35.57
C VAL A 646 13.25 1.67 36.81
N LEU A 647 13.47 2.92 37.22
CA LEU A 647 14.39 3.30 38.29
C LEU A 647 13.90 2.89 39.68
N GLN A 648 12.59 2.73 39.90
CA GLN A 648 12.04 2.30 41.20
C GLN A 648 12.59 0.97 41.74
N ARG A 649 13.16 0.13 40.87
CA ARG A 649 13.85 -1.10 41.26
C ARG A 649 15.22 -0.85 41.92
N TYR A 650 15.86 0.24 41.55
CA TYR A 650 17.21 0.63 41.99
C TYR A 650 17.17 1.70 43.08
N ASP A 651 16.09 2.48 43.12
CA ASP A 651 15.92 3.63 44.01
C ASP A 651 14.46 3.69 44.51
N SER A 652 14.28 3.40 45.80
CA SER A 652 12.96 3.40 46.45
C SER A 652 12.27 4.77 46.45
N ASP A 653 13.03 5.87 46.35
CA ASP A 653 12.47 7.22 46.34
C ASP A 653 11.69 7.47 45.04
N ARG A 654 12.04 6.79 43.94
CA ARG A 654 11.29 6.85 42.68
C ARG A 654 9.91 6.21 42.80
N ARG A 655 9.82 5.08 43.51
CA ARG A 655 8.54 4.46 43.86
C ARG A 655 7.66 5.42 44.65
N GLN A 656 8.24 6.11 45.64
CA GLN A 656 7.53 7.11 46.43
C GLN A 656 7.10 8.32 45.58
N ALA A 657 7.93 8.78 44.66
CA ALA A 657 7.59 9.88 43.75
C ALA A 657 6.42 9.53 42.82
N LEU A 658 6.36 8.30 42.30
CA LEU A 658 5.19 7.80 41.56
C LEU A 658 3.94 7.79 42.43
N ALA A 659 4.03 7.26 43.66
CA ALA A 659 2.94 7.27 44.62
C ALA A 659 2.42 8.68 44.93
N GLN A 660 3.30 9.66 45.13
CA GLN A 660 2.90 11.06 45.37
C GLN A 660 2.17 11.68 44.17
N ARG A 661 2.54 11.33 42.94
CA ARG A 661 1.82 11.78 41.73
C ARG A 661 0.42 11.15 41.64
N VAL A 662 0.27 9.88 42.04
CA VAL A 662 -1.05 9.23 42.16
C VAL A 662 -1.92 9.96 43.17
N ILE A 663 -1.38 10.25 44.37
CA ILE A 663 -2.07 11.03 45.42
C ILE A 663 -2.49 12.42 44.91
N GLY A 664 -1.63 13.06 44.11
CA GLY A 664 -1.91 14.35 43.44
C GLY A 664 -2.93 14.29 42.30
N GLY A 665 -3.60 13.15 42.07
CA GLY A 665 -4.69 13.00 41.09
C GLY A 665 -4.28 12.39 39.74
N LYS A 666 -3.00 11.99 39.56
CA LYS A 666 -2.55 11.25 38.36
C LYS A 666 -2.80 9.75 38.52
N LEU A 667 -4.05 9.36 38.73
CA LEU A 667 -4.43 7.98 39.09
C LEU A 667 -3.96 6.91 38.09
N ARG A 668 -3.81 7.24 36.81
CA ARG A 668 -3.31 6.29 35.80
C ARG A 668 -1.92 5.73 36.11
N LEU A 669 -1.15 6.41 36.96
CA LEU A 669 0.21 6.00 37.33
C LEU A 669 0.26 4.86 38.36
N LEU A 670 -0.88 4.44 38.93
CA LEU A 670 -0.90 3.30 39.86
C LEU A 670 -0.35 2.03 39.21
N SER A 671 -0.64 1.81 37.92
CA SER A 671 -0.12 0.65 37.17
C SER A 671 1.38 0.72 36.86
N TYR A 672 2.02 1.85 37.13
CA TYR A 672 3.46 2.06 36.99
C TYR A 672 4.20 1.83 38.32
N ILE A 673 3.51 1.47 39.41
CA ILE A 673 4.15 1.08 40.67
C ILE A 673 4.32 -0.43 40.64
N ASP A 674 5.57 -0.89 40.72
CA ASP A 674 5.92 -2.31 40.59
C ASP A 674 5.45 -3.17 41.78
N ASP A 675 5.50 -2.62 42.99
CA ASP A 675 5.10 -3.27 44.23
C ASP A 675 4.41 -2.27 45.15
N LEU A 676 3.09 -2.42 45.32
CA LEU A 676 2.30 -1.60 46.23
C LEU A 676 2.60 -1.91 47.70
N THR A 677 3.01 -3.15 48.01
CA THR A 677 3.30 -3.57 49.40
C THR A 677 4.57 -2.92 49.95
N ALA A 678 5.45 -2.45 49.07
CA ALA A 678 6.65 -1.69 49.43
C ALA A 678 6.38 -0.22 49.80
N LEU A 679 5.13 0.27 49.67
CA LEU A 679 4.76 1.63 50.06
C LEU A 679 4.44 1.74 51.56
N THR A 680 4.63 2.94 52.12
CA THR A 680 4.27 3.18 53.52
C THR A 680 2.75 3.11 53.74
N PRO A 681 2.27 2.68 54.92
CA PRO A 681 0.86 2.66 55.25
C PRO A 681 0.13 3.98 54.97
N ALA A 682 0.75 5.10 55.34
CA ALA A 682 0.20 6.44 55.12
C ALA A 682 0.07 6.79 53.62
N SER A 683 1.01 6.34 52.78
CA SER A 683 0.93 6.54 51.32
C SER A 683 -0.19 5.71 50.70
N LEU A 684 -0.37 4.48 51.16
CA LEU A 684 -1.44 3.60 50.70
C LEU A 684 -2.83 4.12 51.12
N ASP A 685 -2.96 4.61 52.36
CA ASP A 685 -4.17 5.29 52.83
C ASP A 685 -4.49 6.53 51.97
N ALA A 686 -3.49 7.37 51.68
CA ALA A 686 -3.68 8.56 50.84
C ALA A 686 -4.04 8.23 49.39
N ILE A 687 -3.42 7.19 48.80
CA ILE A 687 -3.77 6.69 47.47
C ILE A 687 -5.22 6.16 47.48
N ARG A 688 -5.59 5.36 48.47
CA ARG A 688 -6.97 4.85 48.63
C ARG A 688 -7.95 6.01 48.69
N ASP A 689 -7.69 7.01 49.51
CA ASP A 689 -8.60 8.15 49.71
C ASP A 689 -8.75 8.98 48.42
N ALA A 690 -7.68 9.12 47.63
CA ALA A 690 -7.72 9.74 46.31
C ALA A 690 -8.64 8.97 45.33
N TYR A 691 -8.56 7.64 45.32
CA TYR A 691 -9.43 6.78 44.50
C TYR A 691 -10.87 6.76 44.98
N LEU A 692 -11.12 6.67 46.30
CA LEU A 692 -12.46 6.75 46.88
C LEU A 692 -13.14 8.07 46.53
N THR A 693 -12.41 9.18 46.66
CA THR A 693 -12.89 10.51 46.29
C THR A 693 -13.21 10.56 44.80
N ARG A 694 -12.29 10.11 43.95
CA ARG A 694 -12.50 10.14 42.50
C ARG A 694 -13.71 9.33 42.06
N VAL A 695 -13.88 8.11 42.57
CA VAL A 695 -15.02 7.25 42.20
C VAL A 695 -16.35 7.86 42.67
N ARG A 696 -16.39 8.49 43.86
CA ARG A 696 -17.58 9.24 44.31
C ARG A 696 -17.88 10.43 43.40
N ASP A 697 -16.87 11.23 43.06
CA ASP A 697 -17.04 12.38 42.17
C ASP A 697 -17.52 11.95 40.79
N ASP A 698 -16.96 10.87 40.24
CA ASP A 698 -17.37 10.31 38.95
C ASP A 698 -18.83 9.82 38.98
N LEU A 699 -19.28 9.20 40.07
CA LEU A 699 -20.68 8.82 40.27
C LEU A 699 -21.61 10.05 40.32
N VAL A 700 -21.25 11.07 41.11
CA VAL A 700 -22.03 12.31 41.22
C VAL A 700 -22.14 12.99 39.86
N ALA A 701 -21.02 13.15 39.14
CA ALA A 701 -20.99 13.79 37.84
C ALA A 701 -21.73 12.97 36.76
N THR A 702 -21.73 11.63 36.85
CA THR A 702 -22.53 10.76 35.99
C THR A 702 -24.04 11.01 36.16
N HIS A 703 -24.51 11.15 37.40
CA HIS A 703 -25.91 11.47 37.67
C HIS A 703 -26.28 12.91 37.27
N ALA A 704 -25.34 13.85 37.39
CA ALA A 704 -25.51 15.24 36.99
C ALA A 704 -25.43 15.48 35.46
N ASP A 705 -25.22 14.43 34.66
CA ASP A 705 -24.97 14.50 33.20
C ASP A 705 -23.76 15.37 32.83
N ALA A 706 -22.84 15.56 33.78
CA ALA A 706 -21.66 16.41 33.66
C ALA A 706 -20.40 15.62 33.27
N LEU A 707 -20.43 14.28 33.33
CA LEU A 707 -19.26 13.47 33.02
C LEU A 707 -19.17 13.15 31.52
N SER A 708 -18.29 13.84 30.81
CA SER A 708 -17.77 13.34 29.53
C SER A 708 -16.81 12.19 29.82
N HIS A 709 -17.32 10.97 29.87
CA HIS A 709 -16.48 9.79 30.07
C HIS A 709 -15.42 9.70 28.95
N GLN A 710 -14.14 9.92 29.28
CA GLN A 710 -13.06 9.59 28.35
C GLN A 710 -12.87 8.08 28.33
N VAL A 711 -12.93 7.48 27.13
CA VAL A 711 -12.66 6.06 26.92
C VAL A 711 -11.21 5.77 27.33
N GLY A 712 -10.99 4.82 28.25
CA GLY A 712 -9.68 4.18 28.40
C GLY A 712 -9.14 3.93 29.80
N VAL A 713 -9.60 4.62 30.86
CA VAL A 713 -9.19 4.26 32.24
C VAL A 713 -10.35 4.43 33.22
N SER A 714 -10.64 3.36 33.97
CA SER A 714 -11.64 3.35 35.02
C SER A 714 -10.97 3.47 36.40
N PRO A 715 -11.14 4.60 37.12
CA PRO A 715 -10.71 4.71 38.52
C PRO A 715 -11.27 3.60 39.41
N LEU A 716 -12.44 3.04 39.08
CA LEU A 716 -13.03 1.93 39.81
C LEU A 716 -12.16 0.66 39.80
N SER A 717 -11.47 0.38 38.69
CA SER A 717 -10.56 -0.78 38.63
C SER A 717 -9.32 -0.59 39.52
N GLY A 718 -8.79 0.64 39.58
CA GLY A 718 -7.68 0.97 40.47
C GLY A 718 -8.10 0.96 41.95
N LEU A 719 -9.30 1.43 42.26
CA LEU A 719 -9.86 1.34 43.62
C LEU A 719 -9.95 -0.13 44.07
N VAL A 720 -10.51 -1.01 43.24
CA VAL A 720 -10.57 -2.44 43.55
C VAL A 720 -9.17 -3.02 43.77
N ALA A 721 -8.19 -2.68 42.93
CA ALA A 721 -6.82 -3.18 43.11
C ALA A 721 -6.21 -2.77 44.46
N ILE A 722 -6.42 -1.52 44.90
CA ILE A 722 -5.93 -1.03 46.19
C ILE A 722 -6.65 -1.71 47.36
N LEU A 723 -7.97 -1.84 47.30
CA LEU A 723 -8.74 -2.51 48.35
C LEU A 723 -8.32 -3.97 48.48
N SER A 724 -8.19 -4.70 47.36
CA SER A 724 -7.73 -6.09 47.36
C SER A 724 -6.33 -6.28 47.93
N ALA A 725 -5.43 -5.30 47.74
CA ALA A 725 -4.03 -5.42 48.15
C ALA A 725 -3.76 -4.98 49.59
N TYR A 726 -4.60 -4.10 50.16
CA TYR A 726 -4.23 -3.36 51.37
C TYR A 726 -5.38 -3.08 52.36
N ASP A 727 -6.66 -3.25 51.99
CA ASP A 727 -7.77 -2.79 52.84
C ASP A 727 -9.00 -3.72 52.86
N GLU A 728 -9.27 -4.33 54.02
CA GLU A 728 -10.47 -5.13 54.28
C GLU A 728 -11.69 -4.30 54.72
N GLN A 729 -11.62 -2.96 54.71
CA GLN A 729 -12.74 -2.14 55.20
C GLN A 729 -14.00 -2.22 54.32
N ALA A 730 -15.13 -2.54 54.96
CA ALA A 730 -16.44 -2.67 54.32
C ALA A 730 -16.88 -1.42 53.52
N ALA A 731 -16.54 -0.21 53.99
CA ALA A 731 -16.99 1.04 53.38
C ALA A 731 -16.42 1.29 51.96
N GLY A 732 -15.23 0.76 51.65
CA GLY A 732 -14.66 0.84 50.31
C GLY A 732 -15.37 -0.09 49.34
N TRP A 733 -15.67 -1.31 49.78
CA TRP A 733 -16.39 -2.32 49.00
C TRP A 733 -17.85 -1.95 48.75
N ASP A 734 -18.50 -1.24 49.69
CA ASP A 734 -19.85 -0.68 49.49
C ASP A 734 -19.89 0.27 48.29
N LEU A 735 -18.92 1.19 48.20
CA LEU A 735 -18.81 2.12 47.07
C LEU A 735 -18.58 1.40 45.73
N VAL A 736 -17.75 0.35 45.74
CA VAL A 736 -17.54 -0.50 44.56
C VAL A 736 -18.85 -1.16 44.14
N GLY A 737 -19.59 -1.74 45.09
CA GLY A 737 -20.90 -2.34 44.84
C GLY A 737 -21.90 -1.33 44.27
N MET A 738 -21.97 -0.12 44.82
CA MET A 738 -22.80 0.96 44.30
C MET A 738 -22.45 1.29 42.84
N ALA A 739 -21.16 1.49 42.53
CA ALA A 739 -20.73 1.83 41.18
C ALA A 739 -20.97 0.71 40.16
N LEU A 740 -20.84 -0.55 40.58
CA LEU A 740 -21.14 -1.71 39.73
C LEU A 740 -22.64 -1.83 39.44
N ALA A 741 -23.49 -1.66 40.45
CA ALA A 741 -24.95 -1.78 40.31
C ALA A 741 -25.58 -0.61 39.53
N ASP A 742 -24.91 0.55 39.48
CA ASP A 742 -25.48 1.78 38.92
C ASP A 742 -25.76 1.71 37.41
N PRO A 743 -27.01 1.89 36.94
CA PRO A 743 -27.35 1.75 35.52
C PRO A 743 -26.83 2.90 34.64
N LEU A 744 -26.46 4.05 35.21
CA LEU A 744 -25.88 5.18 34.47
C LEU A 744 -24.37 5.07 34.34
N VAL A 745 -23.70 4.22 35.12
CA VAL A 745 -22.28 3.92 34.95
C VAL A 745 -22.10 3.00 33.73
N PRO A 746 -21.31 3.40 32.72
CA PRO A 746 -21.14 2.60 31.51
C PRO A 746 -20.46 1.25 31.76
N ARG A 747 -20.83 0.21 31.00
CA ARG A 747 -20.27 -1.14 31.16
C ARG A 747 -18.75 -1.24 31.00
N TRP A 748 -18.13 -0.44 30.13
CA TRP A 748 -16.67 -0.43 29.96
C TRP A 748 -15.95 0.09 31.22
N PHE A 749 -16.61 0.91 32.05
CA PHE A 749 -16.07 1.40 33.32
C PHE A 749 -16.06 0.30 34.40
N LYS A 750 -17.02 -0.63 34.33
CA LYS A 750 -17.21 -1.73 35.30
C LYS A 750 -16.31 -2.93 35.03
N ARG A 751 -16.00 -3.18 33.76
CA ARG A 751 -15.35 -4.43 33.29
C ARG A 751 -14.11 -4.84 34.08
N GLY A 752 -13.13 -3.94 34.24
CA GLY A 752 -11.89 -4.23 34.97
C GLY A 752 -12.11 -4.44 36.47
N ALA A 753 -13.09 -3.73 37.05
CA ALA A 753 -13.42 -3.83 38.47
C ALA A 753 -14.09 -5.17 38.81
N ILE A 754 -14.98 -5.68 37.94
CA ILE A 754 -15.58 -7.02 38.09
C ILE A 754 -14.48 -8.08 38.20
N MET A 755 -13.43 -7.94 37.39
CA MET A 755 -12.29 -8.85 37.45
C MET A 755 -11.50 -8.77 38.75
N GLY A 756 -11.15 -7.57 39.19
CA GLY A 756 -10.44 -7.40 40.46
C GLY A 756 -11.23 -7.96 41.65
N VAL A 757 -12.55 -7.75 41.68
CA VAL A 757 -13.45 -8.22 42.76
C VAL A 757 -13.41 -9.74 42.87
N THR A 758 -13.46 -10.46 41.74
CA THR A 758 -13.50 -11.94 41.76
C THR A 758 -12.21 -12.59 42.23
N ARG A 759 -11.10 -11.84 42.26
CA ARG A 759 -9.79 -12.30 42.73
C ARG A 759 -9.46 -11.81 44.15
N ALA A 760 -10.30 -10.95 44.71
CA ALA A 760 -10.09 -10.39 46.04
C ALA A 760 -10.41 -11.42 47.13
N GLU A 761 -9.65 -11.40 48.22
CA GLU A 761 -10.01 -12.11 49.44
C GLU A 761 -11.11 -11.32 50.16
N LEU A 762 -12.34 -11.84 50.10
CA LEU A 762 -13.53 -11.15 50.60
C LEU A 762 -14.25 -11.99 51.66
N ASP A 763 -14.82 -11.34 52.66
CA ASP A 763 -15.76 -11.98 53.59
C ASP A 763 -17.09 -12.35 52.90
N LYS A 764 -17.88 -13.21 53.55
CA LYS A 764 -19.13 -13.74 52.99
C LYS A 764 -20.17 -12.65 52.69
N SER A 765 -20.26 -11.62 53.52
CA SER A 765 -21.22 -10.52 53.35
C SER A 765 -20.83 -9.69 52.12
N THR A 766 -19.55 -9.32 52.03
CA THR A 766 -19.01 -8.54 50.91
C THR A 766 -19.11 -9.29 49.59
N ARG A 767 -18.84 -10.61 49.56
CA ARG A 767 -19.08 -11.45 48.36
C ARG A 767 -20.54 -11.42 47.90
N GLY A 768 -21.48 -11.53 48.83
CA GLY A 768 -22.91 -11.48 48.51
C GLY A 768 -23.32 -10.15 47.89
N LEU A 769 -22.92 -9.05 48.53
CA LEU A 769 -23.19 -7.68 48.06
C LEU A 769 -22.66 -7.46 46.64
N LEU A 770 -21.39 -7.81 46.39
CA LEU A 770 -20.77 -7.59 45.09
C LEU A 770 -21.33 -8.53 44.01
N ALA A 771 -21.65 -9.78 44.35
CA ALA A 771 -22.30 -10.71 43.42
C ALA A 771 -23.68 -10.21 42.96
N ASP A 772 -24.47 -9.61 43.86
CA ASP A 772 -25.75 -9.00 43.53
C ASP A 772 -25.57 -7.74 42.67
N ALA A 773 -24.61 -6.88 43.02
CA ALA A 773 -24.28 -5.69 42.24
C ALA A 773 -23.83 -6.00 40.80
N ILE A 774 -23.01 -7.05 40.62
CA ILE A 774 -22.55 -7.50 39.29
C ILE A 774 -23.71 -8.09 38.48
N ALA A 775 -24.60 -8.85 39.13
CA ALA A 775 -25.81 -9.34 38.47
C ALA A 775 -26.71 -8.19 37.99
N GLU A 776 -26.81 -7.11 38.77
CA GLU A 776 -27.56 -5.91 38.41
C GLU A 776 -26.90 -5.15 37.24
N ALA A 777 -25.57 -5.05 37.24
CA ALA A 777 -24.79 -4.44 36.15
C ALA A 777 -25.07 -5.06 34.77
N HIS A 778 -25.47 -6.34 34.74
CA HIS A 778 -25.80 -7.06 33.51
C HIS A 778 -27.20 -6.74 32.99
N LYS A 779 -28.18 -6.53 33.88
CA LYS A 779 -29.60 -6.36 33.53
C LYS A 779 -29.87 -5.04 32.83
N HIS A 780 -29.12 -4.00 33.18
CA HIS A 780 -29.33 -2.64 32.71
C HIS A 780 -28.11 -2.16 31.91
N GLY A 781 -28.32 -1.75 30.65
CA GLY A 781 -27.33 -0.99 29.90
C GLY A 781 -27.55 0.50 30.10
N ASN A 782 -26.51 1.33 29.95
CA ASN A 782 -26.68 2.77 30.11
C ASN A 782 -27.62 3.32 29.02
N PRO A 783 -28.80 3.85 29.39
CA PRO A 783 -29.80 4.32 28.43
C PRO A 783 -29.33 5.54 27.62
N ARG A 784 -28.26 6.23 28.07
CA ARG A 784 -27.71 7.44 27.42
C ARG A 784 -26.67 7.15 26.34
N LEU A 785 -26.17 5.91 26.23
CA LEU A 785 -25.06 5.54 25.33
C LEU A 785 -25.52 4.73 24.10
N ALA A 786 -26.51 5.25 23.38
CA ALA A 786 -27.10 4.56 22.22
C ALA A 786 -26.19 4.51 20.97
N PHE A 787 -25.19 5.38 20.83
CA PHE A 787 -24.46 5.57 19.56
C PHE A 787 -23.19 4.71 19.37
N ASN A 788 -22.58 4.18 20.43
CA ASN A 788 -21.28 3.47 20.34
C ASN A 788 -21.29 1.99 20.79
N GLY A 789 -22.44 1.47 21.23
CA GLY A 789 -22.57 0.09 21.75
C GLY A 789 -21.80 -0.12 23.06
N GLU A 790 -22.47 -0.60 24.10
CA GLU A 790 -21.77 -1.00 25.33
C GLU A 790 -21.07 -2.36 25.17
N PRO A 791 -19.93 -2.60 25.84
CA PRO A 791 -19.31 -3.91 25.83
C PRO A 791 -20.24 -4.97 26.45
N ASP A 792 -20.21 -6.18 25.88
CA ASP A 792 -20.86 -7.36 26.45
C ASP A 792 -20.15 -7.77 27.76
N LEU A 793 -20.91 -7.84 28.87
CA LEU A 793 -20.43 -8.30 30.19
C LEU A 793 -20.89 -9.73 30.52
N THR A 794 -21.53 -10.44 29.57
CA THR A 794 -22.11 -11.77 29.81
C THR A 794 -21.09 -12.74 30.38
N GLY A 795 -19.85 -12.72 29.88
CA GLY A 795 -18.79 -13.61 30.33
C GLY A 795 -18.28 -13.28 31.72
N GLU A 796 -17.93 -12.01 31.95
CA GLU A 796 -17.50 -11.47 33.26
C GLU A 796 -18.52 -11.78 34.36
N VAL A 797 -19.82 -11.58 34.07
CA VAL A 797 -20.92 -11.80 35.01
C VAL A 797 -21.17 -13.28 35.26
N ALA A 798 -21.12 -14.12 34.22
CA ALA A 798 -21.26 -15.56 34.39
C ALA A 798 -20.13 -16.12 35.26
N TYR A 799 -18.90 -15.68 35.01
CA TYR A 799 -17.73 -16.01 35.81
C TYR A 799 -17.88 -15.55 37.26
N ALA A 800 -18.18 -14.27 37.49
CA ALA A 800 -18.34 -13.71 38.83
C ALA A 800 -19.44 -14.39 39.64
N ASN A 801 -20.55 -14.78 39.00
CA ASN A 801 -21.62 -15.51 39.68
C ASN A 801 -21.18 -16.88 40.19
N VAL A 802 -20.38 -17.63 39.43
CA VAL A 802 -19.86 -18.93 39.88
C VAL A 802 -18.86 -18.74 41.03
N ILE A 803 -17.91 -17.82 40.87
CA ILE A 803 -16.81 -17.63 41.82
C ILE A 803 -17.28 -17.00 43.13
N LEU A 804 -18.02 -15.88 43.08
CA LEU A 804 -18.42 -15.15 44.30
C LEU A 804 -19.51 -15.87 45.09
N ARG A 805 -20.43 -16.59 44.41
CA ARG A 805 -21.51 -17.34 45.07
C ARG A 805 -21.10 -18.76 45.45
N GLY A 806 -19.93 -19.24 45.01
CA GLY A 806 -19.46 -20.60 45.25
C GLY A 806 -20.30 -21.67 44.55
N ASP A 807 -20.96 -21.32 43.44
CA ASP A 807 -21.91 -22.19 42.73
C ASP A 807 -21.22 -23.08 41.69
N GLN A 808 -20.31 -23.94 42.16
CA GLN A 808 -19.54 -24.83 41.27
C GLN A 808 -20.42 -25.86 40.54
N GLN A 809 -21.62 -26.17 41.05
CA GLN A 809 -22.52 -27.16 40.45
C GLN A 809 -23.10 -26.72 39.10
N HIS A 810 -23.35 -25.42 38.92
CA HIS A 810 -23.86 -24.87 37.66
C HIS A 810 -22.78 -24.46 36.66
N ALA A 811 -21.50 -24.56 37.05
CA ALA A 811 -20.38 -24.15 36.21
C ALA A 811 -20.35 -24.87 34.84
N PRO A 812 -20.57 -26.20 34.72
CA PRO A 812 -20.57 -26.87 33.41
C PRO A 812 -21.63 -26.31 32.43
N GLY A 813 -22.82 -25.99 32.94
CA GLY A 813 -23.89 -25.39 32.13
C GLY A 813 -23.54 -23.98 31.65
N GLN A 814 -22.84 -23.19 32.49
CA GLN A 814 -22.35 -21.87 32.13
C GLN A 814 -21.21 -21.94 31.10
N ILE A 815 -20.26 -22.86 31.29
CA ILE A 815 -19.16 -23.10 30.33
C ILE A 815 -19.75 -23.45 28.96
N ALA A 816 -20.69 -24.40 28.88
CA ALA A 816 -21.33 -24.77 27.63
C ALA A 816 -22.07 -23.60 26.96
N ARG A 817 -22.81 -22.79 27.74
CA ARG A 817 -23.52 -21.61 27.24
C ARG A 817 -22.56 -20.56 26.67
N LEU A 818 -21.45 -20.32 27.36
CA LEU A 818 -20.42 -19.36 26.92
C LEU A 818 -19.65 -19.88 25.71
N ALA A 819 -19.34 -21.19 25.67
CA ALA A 819 -18.66 -21.86 24.56
C ALA A 819 -19.45 -21.81 23.24
N ALA A 820 -20.78 -21.72 23.30
CA ALA A 820 -21.63 -21.55 22.12
C ALA A 820 -21.70 -20.10 21.58
N GLY A 821 -21.03 -19.14 22.25
CA GLY A 821 -21.05 -17.73 21.88
C GLY A 821 -19.95 -17.29 20.91
N ASP A 822 -19.79 -15.97 20.78
CA ASP A 822 -18.66 -15.37 20.07
C ASP A 822 -17.32 -15.65 20.79
N TYR A 823 -16.20 -15.25 20.16
CA TYR A 823 -14.88 -15.53 20.70
C TYR A 823 -14.65 -14.96 22.12
N ARG A 824 -15.31 -13.84 22.49
CA ARG A 824 -15.17 -13.26 23.83
C ARG A 824 -15.85 -14.15 24.86
N ARG A 825 -17.04 -14.66 24.55
CA ARG A 825 -17.74 -15.62 25.41
C ARG A 825 -16.97 -16.93 25.52
N ARG A 826 -16.40 -17.45 24.42
CA ARG A 826 -15.59 -18.67 24.46
C ARG A 826 -14.29 -18.51 25.25
N MET A 827 -13.66 -17.33 25.20
CA MET A 827 -12.52 -16.99 26.05
C MET A 827 -12.93 -17.03 27.54
N TRP A 828 -14.10 -16.49 27.88
CA TRP A 828 -14.66 -16.59 29.24
C TRP A 828 -15.05 -18.02 29.63
N ALA A 829 -15.50 -18.85 28.68
CA ALA A 829 -15.71 -20.27 28.92
C ALA A 829 -14.41 -20.97 29.31
N ALA A 830 -13.30 -20.67 28.61
CA ALA A 830 -11.97 -21.20 28.92
C ALA A 830 -11.49 -20.72 30.29
N HIS A 831 -11.69 -19.43 30.59
CA HIS A 831 -11.33 -18.84 31.88
C HIS A 831 -12.09 -19.49 33.04
N LEU A 832 -13.41 -19.68 32.91
CA LEU A 832 -14.23 -20.36 33.92
C LEU A 832 -13.86 -21.84 34.05
N ALA A 833 -13.62 -22.54 32.93
CA ALA A 833 -13.19 -23.94 32.93
C ALA A 833 -11.81 -24.11 33.60
N SER A 834 -10.93 -23.12 33.45
CA SER A 834 -9.64 -23.05 34.15
C SER A 834 -9.86 -23.03 35.66
N GLU A 835 -10.69 -22.13 36.18
CA GLU A 835 -10.95 -22.04 37.63
C GLU A 835 -11.55 -23.31 38.24
N THR A 836 -12.44 -23.98 37.50
CA THR A 836 -13.08 -25.22 37.97
C THR A 836 -12.29 -26.48 37.61
N ARG A 837 -11.10 -26.33 37.01
CA ARG A 837 -10.24 -27.43 36.53
C ARG A 837 -10.96 -28.43 35.61
N ASP A 838 -11.89 -27.94 34.78
CA ASP A 838 -12.61 -28.76 33.79
C ASP A 838 -11.71 -29.04 32.57
N CYS A 839 -10.87 -30.07 32.72
CA CYS A 839 -9.89 -30.50 31.72
C CYS A 839 -10.55 -30.88 30.38
N GLY A 840 -11.81 -31.35 30.39
CA GLY A 840 -12.53 -31.72 29.18
C GLY A 840 -12.88 -30.49 28.33
N SER A 841 -13.51 -29.50 28.96
CA SER A 841 -13.85 -28.24 28.29
C SER A 841 -12.60 -27.49 27.83
N LEU A 842 -11.55 -27.45 28.67
CA LEU A 842 -10.26 -26.82 28.31
C LEU A 842 -9.61 -27.49 27.08
N SER A 843 -9.63 -28.83 27.00
CA SER A 843 -9.06 -29.55 25.86
C SER A 843 -9.80 -29.25 24.54
N ILE A 844 -11.12 -29.04 24.59
CA ILE A 844 -11.92 -28.65 23.42
C ILE A 844 -11.59 -27.21 23.02
N LEU A 845 -11.53 -26.29 23.99
CA LEU A 845 -11.27 -24.86 23.75
C LEU A 845 -9.81 -24.60 23.32
N ALA A 846 -8.88 -25.49 23.65
CA ALA A 846 -7.51 -25.46 23.13
C ALA A 846 -7.45 -25.65 21.60
N ALA A 847 -8.50 -26.19 20.96
CA ALA A 847 -8.60 -26.32 19.51
C ALA A 847 -9.39 -25.17 18.84
N ASP A 848 -9.70 -24.08 19.55
CA ASP A 848 -10.47 -22.96 19.01
C ASP A 848 -9.73 -22.25 17.84
N ALA A 849 -10.49 -21.76 16.86
CA ALA A 849 -9.94 -20.95 15.77
C ALA A 849 -9.30 -19.63 16.25
N THR A 850 -9.68 -19.13 17.43
CA THR A 850 -9.23 -17.84 17.97
C THR A 850 -8.05 -18.03 18.94
N PRO A 851 -6.87 -17.42 18.68
CA PRO A 851 -5.67 -17.63 19.50
C PRO A 851 -5.82 -17.25 20.98
N VAL A 852 -6.61 -16.22 21.29
CA VAL A 852 -6.84 -15.78 22.68
C VAL A 852 -7.62 -16.82 23.48
N VAL A 853 -8.59 -17.50 22.85
CA VAL A 853 -9.34 -18.60 23.48
C VAL A 853 -8.42 -19.78 23.76
N ARG A 854 -7.60 -20.14 22.76
CA ARG A 854 -6.59 -21.19 22.90
C ARG A 854 -5.58 -20.88 24.01
N GLY A 855 -5.14 -19.62 24.13
CA GLY A 855 -4.21 -19.19 25.17
C GLY A 855 -4.78 -19.33 26.58
N GLU A 856 -6.02 -18.86 26.82
CA GLU A 856 -6.70 -19.05 28.11
C GLU A 856 -6.91 -20.54 28.43
N ALA A 857 -7.27 -21.35 27.43
CA ALA A 857 -7.38 -22.79 27.60
C ALA A 857 -6.03 -23.43 27.96
N GLY A 858 -4.96 -23.05 27.26
CA GLY A 858 -3.59 -23.48 27.52
C GLY A 858 -3.14 -23.16 28.95
N ARG A 859 -3.37 -21.92 29.41
CA ARG A 859 -3.14 -21.51 30.81
C ARG A 859 -3.85 -22.46 31.79
N GLY A 860 -5.14 -22.73 31.57
CA GLY A 860 -5.91 -23.62 32.43
C GLY A 860 -5.40 -25.07 32.43
N LEU A 861 -4.97 -25.58 31.28
CA LEU A 861 -4.40 -26.93 31.18
C LEU A 861 -3.09 -27.07 31.98
N VAL A 862 -2.25 -26.03 32.01
CA VAL A 862 -1.04 -26.03 32.85
C VAL A 862 -1.40 -26.07 34.34
N LEU A 863 -2.41 -25.28 34.75
CA LEU A 863 -2.89 -25.30 36.13
C LEU A 863 -3.48 -26.66 36.51
N CYS A 864 -4.19 -27.33 35.61
CA CYS A 864 -4.66 -28.71 35.83
C CYS A 864 -3.50 -29.69 36.04
N ILE A 865 -2.37 -29.52 35.35
CA ILE A 865 -1.18 -30.35 35.54
C ILE A 865 -0.60 -30.13 36.94
N LEU A 866 -0.39 -28.87 37.34
CA LEU A 866 0.16 -28.50 38.65
C LEU A 866 -0.70 -29.02 39.81
N ASP A 867 -2.03 -28.99 39.65
CA ASP A 867 -2.98 -29.44 40.66
C ASP A 867 -3.28 -30.96 40.57
N GLY A 868 -2.66 -31.69 39.64
CA GLY A 868 -2.82 -33.14 39.48
C GLY A 868 -4.16 -33.60 38.85
N HIS A 869 -4.88 -32.71 38.16
CA HIS A 869 -6.16 -33.00 37.50
C HIS A 869 -5.97 -33.46 36.04
N ASP A 870 -6.40 -34.70 35.75
CA ASP A 870 -6.38 -35.34 34.41
C ASP A 870 -5.11 -35.01 33.59
N THR A 871 -3.95 -35.12 34.24
CA THR A 871 -2.64 -34.66 33.74
C THR A 871 -2.33 -35.23 32.35
N ARG A 872 -2.74 -36.47 32.08
CA ARG A 872 -2.52 -37.12 30.77
C ARG A 872 -3.26 -36.41 29.65
N ARG A 873 -4.54 -36.07 29.85
CA ARG A 873 -5.33 -35.32 28.86
C ARG A 873 -4.76 -33.93 28.68
N SER A 874 -4.45 -33.25 29.79
CA SER A 874 -3.96 -31.88 29.76
C SER A 874 -2.63 -31.75 29.01
N ARG A 875 -1.69 -32.67 29.24
CA ARG A 875 -0.42 -32.73 28.48
C ARG A 875 -0.64 -32.99 26.99
N ALA A 876 -1.53 -33.91 26.62
CA ALA A 876 -1.82 -34.20 25.22
C ALA A 876 -2.42 -32.99 24.49
N ALA A 877 -3.40 -32.31 25.11
CA ALA A 877 -4.01 -31.11 24.56
C ALA A 877 -3.02 -29.95 24.44
N LEU A 878 -2.16 -29.74 25.44
CA LEU A 878 -1.09 -28.74 25.39
C LEU A 878 -0.06 -29.02 24.29
N THR A 879 0.34 -30.28 24.13
CA THR A 879 1.30 -30.68 23.09
C THR A 879 0.74 -30.36 21.70
N GLU A 880 -0.53 -30.66 21.43
CA GLU A 880 -1.15 -30.29 20.15
C GLU A 880 -1.32 -28.77 19.99
N LEU A 881 -1.75 -28.07 21.06
CA LEU A 881 -1.88 -26.62 21.04
C LEU A 881 -0.56 -25.94 20.63
N LEU A 882 0.56 -26.33 21.24
CA LEU A 882 1.85 -25.68 21.02
C LEU A 882 2.49 -25.98 19.66
N LYS A 883 1.93 -26.92 18.86
CA LYS A 883 2.37 -27.14 17.48
C LYS A 883 2.05 -25.99 16.55
N ASP A 884 1.08 -25.14 16.88
CA ASP A 884 0.77 -23.95 16.08
C ASP A 884 1.94 -22.94 16.08
N ARG A 885 2.84 -23.01 17.08
CA ARG A 885 3.97 -22.09 17.31
C ARG A 885 3.51 -20.63 17.31
N GLY A 886 2.33 -20.36 17.85
CA GLY A 886 1.73 -19.04 18.01
C GLY A 886 2.11 -18.38 19.33
N ARG A 887 2.51 -17.11 19.28
CA ARG A 887 2.94 -16.36 20.46
C ARG A 887 1.85 -16.25 21.53
N THR A 888 0.58 -16.10 21.16
CA THR A 888 -0.50 -15.85 22.14
C THR A 888 -0.64 -17.01 23.12
N SER A 889 -0.70 -18.23 22.59
CA SER A 889 -0.85 -19.44 23.40
C SER A 889 0.44 -19.75 24.17
N ALA A 890 1.59 -19.58 23.52
CA ALA A 890 2.89 -19.77 24.16
C ALA A 890 3.10 -18.81 25.35
N LEU A 891 2.74 -17.53 25.25
CA LEU A 891 2.85 -16.57 26.36
C LEU A 891 1.93 -16.92 27.53
N ALA A 892 0.69 -17.36 27.26
CA ALA A 892 -0.24 -17.74 28.31
C ALA A 892 0.24 -18.95 29.11
N VAL A 893 0.85 -19.93 28.43
CA VAL A 893 1.48 -21.11 29.05
C VAL A 893 2.75 -20.71 29.80
N ALA A 894 3.62 -19.92 29.17
CA ALA A 894 4.87 -19.46 29.76
C ALA A 894 4.66 -18.59 31.02
N GLY A 895 3.57 -17.83 31.10
CA GLY A 895 3.19 -17.07 32.29
C GLY A 895 3.02 -17.95 33.53
N VAL A 896 2.35 -19.09 33.40
CA VAL A 896 2.19 -20.02 34.53
C VAL A 896 3.51 -20.67 34.91
N ILE A 897 4.36 -20.96 33.92
CA ILE A 897 5.71 -21.51 34.14
C ILE A 897 6.60 -20.52 34.91
N GLU A 898 6.55 -19.23 34.55
CA GLU A 898 7.30 -18.14 35.22
C GLU A 898 6.86 -17.98 36.69
N GLU A 899 5.56 -18.17 36.98
CA GLU A 899 5.04 -18.17 38.36
C GLU A 899 5.48 -19.41 39.17
N HIS A 900 5.89 -20.50 38.51
CA HIS A 900 6.26 -21.78 39.13
C HIS A 900 7.64 -22.27 38.63
N PRO A 901 8.72 -21.50 38.85
CA PRO A 901 10.03 -21.71 38.23
C PRO A 901 10.69 -23.06 38.60
N GLN A 902 10.33 -23.65 39.74
CA GLN A 902 10.94 -24.87 40.28
C GLN A 902 10.10 -26.14 40.09
N SER A 903 8.99 -26.08 39.36
CA SER A 903 8.09 -27.22 39.19
C SER A 903 8.58 -28.19 38.11
N ALA A 904 9.08 -29.36 38.54
CA ALA A 904 9.51 -30.45 37.64
C ALA A 904 8.36 -31.04 36.80
N ASP A 905 7.10 -30.83 37.22
CA ASP A 905 5.94 -31.27 36.44
C ASP A 905 5.78 -30.51 35.11
N LEU A 906 6.52 -29.42 34.91
CA LEU A 906 6.43 -28.57 33.71
C LEU A 906 7.64 -28.71 32.76
N ASP A 907 8.62 -29.58 33.06
CA ASP A 907 9.88 -29.67 32.31
C ASP A 907 9.70 -30.02 30.83
N ASP A 908 8.78 -30.94 30.51
CA ASP A 908 8.43 -31.30 29.14
C ASP A 908 7.78 -30.13 28.38
N ILE A 909 6.94 -29.33 29.05
CA ILE A 909 6.31 -28.15 28.46
C ILE A 909 7.33 -27.01 28.28
N ARG A 910 8.24 -26.80 29.25
CA ARG A 910 9.37 -25.86 29.12
C ARG A 910 10.19 -26.18 27.87
N ALA A 911 10.52 -27.46 27.67
CA ALA A 911 11.29 -27.91 26.52
C ALA A 911 10.60 -27.60 25.17
N LEU A 912 9.26 -27.66 25.11
CA LEU A 912 8.49 -27.29 23.90
C LEU A 912 8.53 -25.79 23.57
N LEU A 913 8.81 -24.94 24.57
CA LEU A 913 8.81 -23.48 24.43
C LEU A 913 10.22 -22.86 24.35
N ALA A 914 11.25 -23.63 24.71
CA ALA A 914 12.63 -23.16 24.79
C ALA A 914 13.18 -22.60 23.46
N ASP A 915 12.71 -23.13 22.32
CA ASP A 915 13.11 -22.72 20.97
C ASP A 915 12.08 -21.83 20.26
N HIS A 916 11.07 -21.34 20.97
CA HIS A 916 9.98 -20.56 20.38
C HIS A 916 10.50 -19.22 19.82
N ALA A 917 9.92 -18.72 18.72
CA ALA A 917 10.36 -17.48 18.05
C ALA A 917 10.32 -16.23 18.96
N SER A 918 9.36 -16.16 19.88
CA SER A 918 9.21 -15.06 20.84
C SER A 918 10.35 -15.03 21.87
N ALA A 919 11.07 -13.91 21.93
CA ALA A 919 12.09 -13.65 22.93
C ALA A 919 11.51 -13.64 24.35
N THR A 920 10.31 -13.07 24.52
CA THR A 920 9.60 -13.08 25.81
C THR A 920 9.25 -14.50 26.27
N VAL A 921 8.73 -15.34 25.37
CA VAL A 921 8.43 -16.74 25.70
C VAL A 921 9.69 -17.47 26.16
N ARG A 922 10.78 -17.39 25.37
CA ARG A 922 12.07 -18.03 25.73
C ARG A 922 12.58 -17.56 27.09
N ARG A 923 12.43 -16.27 27.41
CA ARG A 923 12.83 -15.69 28.69
C ARG A 923 12.01 -16.26 29.85
N MET A 924 10.69 -16.31 29.71
CA MET A 924 9.78 -16.76 30.78
C MET A 924 9.93 -18.24 31.13
N VAL A 925 10.43 -19.06 30.20
CA VAL A 925 10.66 -20.50 30.40
C VAL A 925 12.12 -20.86 30.64
N ALA A 926 13.04 -19.89 30.56
CA ALA A 926 14.44 -20.12 30.87
C ALA A 926 14.59 -20.41 32.37
N ASP A 927 15.43 -21.38 32.71
CA ASP A 927 15.77 -21.63 34.11
C ASP A 927 16.56 -20.44 34.65
N GLU A 928 16.06 -19.81 35.73
CA GLU A 928 16.85 -18.82 36.47
C GLU A 928 18.06 -19.54 37.08
N ALA A 929 19.23 -19.34 36.47
CA ALA A 929 20.51 -19.78 37.00
C ALA A 929 21.06 -18.81 38.05
#